data_AF-A0A177B447-F1
#
_entry.id   AF-A0A177B447-F1
#
_cell.length_a   1.000
_cell.length_b   1.000
_cell.length_c   1.000
_cell.angle_alpha   90.00
_cell.angle_beta   90.00
_cell.angle_gamma   90.00
#
_symmetry.space_group_name_H-M   'P 1'
#
loop_
_entity.id
_entity.type
_entity.pdbx_description
1 polymer ?
#
loop_
_entity_poly.entity_id
_entity_poly.type
_entity_poly.pdbx_seq_one_letter_code
_entity_poly.pdbx_strand_id
1 'polypeptide(L)'
;MTCSILVWRLNAAVQNYSWGRIGSKSIISKLAPGCISKFDCDPNTHYAELWMGTHKRGMNYVWNDDLKKNNKNTLKNKLNRKLPFLMKVLSINEPLSIQIHPNKTNATILNKLYPNIYGDDNHKPEMVVALNKFEAFVGFRNRKFICQYIHKYKNFAALYSTTDIDQFSSFQLFQVLFKMYDNQRGKFVLMAKAIFNEIDSLNSKKLSEIEDAFLLMYRIYPGDIGTFSAFFLNKITLNAYESLYLPANVPHCYFSGDCIECMASSDNVIRAGLTPKFIDYDIFLKLVSKDEDRMLNDSLIFDKSHPSKYIVIPRIIKQHVSIYQPSPSCLDFNVMKIMIPKYEKNKSNTHNRNTEITLKNDSIIFCLNSTIINFGGKDQIFEYLTYYKTTPIFTIVDTNTSYLGYGGRPVYINVKKLNHSDKFEYEIGYEQHQFNQYLNNRIPVRRFIRDDRDERCKKIKYNETQLDTSVIIIFYNEAWKTLLRTVHSVLDMTNPQYLAEIILVDDASNLPHLGDTLAVYVKKLNKVKIIRHNQRKGLIQARLTGTSIAIGKTLTFLDSHCECLHHWIEPVLARIDANWTNVIVPVIDIIDKDTFEFKVTPLDSVQIGGFTWNMLFNWHSVPLRILAPRNDSTDPLESPTMAGGIFTIHTKFFEYLGKYDPGMDIWGGENLELSFKIWMCGGRLESLPCSQIGHIFRDKSPYVWRPGKDVLRINTMRLVEVWMDEYKEIYYDRVGKINMDYGDILDRVKLREKLKCHNFKWYLDNVYPELHVPSESILTGSIKNIDSNKCVDSPAVLNKNVIAYTCHGQGGNQYWSMTKNKEIRRDDFCMDYSGDNISLFNCHNMGGNQAWIYKNFTIVHEPTQKCIEYDVNKDSIVIVPCSNSMYQRWIWD
;
A
#
# COMPACT_ATOMS: atom_id res chain seq x y z
N MET A 1 -11.03 -29.12 22.99
CA MET A 1 -12.33 -28.69 23.56
C MET A 1 -13.28 -28.41 22.41
N THR A 2 -14.44 -29.05 22.37
CA THR A 2 -15.51 -28.75 21.41
C THR A 2 -16.14 -27.41 21.75
N CYS A 3 -15.90 -26.39 20.92
CA CYS A 3 -16.48 -25.07 21.13
C CYS A 3 -17.95 -25.08 20.69
N SER A 4 -18.88 -25.31 21.63
CA SER A 4 -20.32 -25.31 21.36
C SER A 4 -20.79 -23.91 20.99
N ILE A 5 -21.13 -23.70 19.71
CA ILE A 5 -21.68 -22.43 19.23
C ILE A 5 -23.10 -22.27 19.80
N LEU A 6 -23.30 -21.24 20.61
CA LEU A 6 -24.63 -20.82 21.06
C LEU A 6 -25.37 -20.11 19.93
N VAL A 7 -26.44 -20.73 19.43
CA VAL A 7 -27.36 -20.14 18.45
C VAL A 7 -28.59 -19.63 19.19
N TRP A 8 -28.87 -18.33 19.06
CA TRP A 8 -30.08 -17.72 19.62
C TRP A 8 -31.09 -17.42 18.51
N ARG A 9 -32.32 -17.94 18.65
CA ARG A 9 -33.46 -17.47 17.86
C ARG A 9 -33.81 -16.05 18.30
N LEU A 10 -34.09 -15.16 17.36
CA LEU A 10 -34.47 -13.78 17.63
C LEU A 10 -35.98 -13.59 17.53
N ASN A 11 -36.53 -12.75 18.40
CA ASN A 11 -37.83 -12.12 18.23
C ASN A 11 -37.60 -10.77 17.50
N ALA A 12 -37.97 -10.76 16.21
CA ALA A 12 -37.70 -9.68 15.26
C ALA A 12 -38.73 -8.54 15.37
N ALA A 13 -38.49 -7.42 14.66
CA ALA A 13 -39.41 -6.27 14.66
C ALA A 13 -39.94 -5.99 13.25
N VAL A 14 -41.26 -5.93 13.09
CA VAL A 14 -41.92 -5.60 11.81
C VAL A 14 -42.23 -4.10 11.75
N GLN A 15 -42.01 -3.49 10.60
CA GLN A 15 -42.42 -2.13 10.28
C GLN A 15 -43.49 -2.16 9.18
N ASN A 16 -44.58 -1.43 9.43
CA ASN A 16 -45.70 -1.31 8.50
C ASN A 16 -45.65 0.06 7.83
N TYR A 17 -45.37 0.08 6.52
CA TYR A 17 -45.35 1.29 5.70
C TYR A 17 -46.21 1.06 4.45
N SER A 18 -46.84 2.12 3.94
CA SER A 18 -47.78 2.05 2.81
C SER A 18 -47.19 1.50 1.52
N TRP A 19 -45.88 1.65 1.30
CA TRP A 19 -45.20 1.07 0.12
C TRP A 19 -45.04 -0.46 0.18
N GLY A 20 -45.32 -1.08 1.35
CA GLY A 20 -45.15 -2.50 1.59
C GLY A 20 -46.24 -3.36 0.94
N ARG A 21 -45.99 -4.66 0.77
CA ARG A 21 -47.03 -5.59 0.29
C ARG A 21 -48.10 -5.84 1.35
N ILE A 22 -49.35 -5.92 0.91
CA ILE A 22 -50.51 -6.13 1.78
C ILE A 22 -50.66 -7.61 2.18
N GLY A 23 -50.89 -7.86 3.47
CA GLY A 23 -51.31 -9.16 4.00
C GLY A 23 -50.40 -10.31 3.59
N SER A 24 -51.00 -11.43 3.17
CA SER A 24 -50.30 -12.65 2.74
C SER A 24 -49.53 -12.51 1.41
N LYS A 25 -49.63 -11.37 0.71
CA LYS A 25 -48.80 -11.09 -0.47
C LYS A 25 -47.38 -10.67 -0.10
N SER A 26 -47.17 -10.17 1.12
CA SER A 26 -45.84 -9.84 1.64
C SER A 26 -45.02 -11.10 1.92
N ILE A 27 -43.70 -11.02 1.71
CA ILE A 27 -42.80 -12.07 2.21
C ILE A 27 -42.65 -11.99 3.74
N ILE A 28 -42.83 -10.80 4.32
CA ILE A 28 -42.67 -10.56 5.76
C ILE A 28 -43.76 -11.27 6.55
N SER A 29 -45.02 -11.23 6.11
CA SER A 29 -46.11 -11.98 6.78
C SER A 29 -45.93 -13.49 6.74
N LYS A 30 -45.16 -14.02 5.78
CA LYS A 30 -44.80 -15.45 5.67
C LYS A 30 -43.62 -15.82 6.58
N LEU A 31 -42.68 -14.89 6.78
CA LEU A 31 -41.49 -15.06 7.62
C LEU A 31 -41.76 -14.76 9.10
N ALA A 32 -42.69 -13.86 9.39
CA ALA A 32 -43.00 -13.38 10.73
C ALA A 32 -43.37 -14.48 11.73
N PRO A 33 -44.18 -15.51 11.41
CA PRO A 33 -44.42 -16.64 12.32
C PRO A 33 -43.14 -17.39 12.75
N GLY A 34 -42.09 -17.37 11.90
CA GLY A 34 -40.79 -17.97 12.21
C GLY A 34 -39.93 -17.14 13.17
N CYS A 35 -40.19 -15.84 13.31
CA CYS A 35 -39.34 -14.90 14.04
C CYS A 35 -40.11 -13.92 14.95
N ILE A 36 -41.41 -14.11 15.16
CA ILE A 36 -42.26 -13.35 16.09
C ILE A 36 -43.16 -14.34 16.84
N SER A 37 -43.17 -14.22 18.17
CA SER A 37 -43.80 -15.18 19.09
C SER A 37 -45.33 -15.27 19.04
N LYS A 38 -45.98 -14.20 18.57
CA LYS A 38 -47.43 -14.09 18.38
C LYS A 38 -47.68 -13.18 17.19
N PHE A 39 -47.76 -13.75 16.00
CA PHE A 39 -48.00 -13.02 14.76
C PHE A 39 -49.16 -13.66 14.00
N ASP A 40 -50.23 -12.87 13.85
CA ASP A 40 -51.35 -13.17 12.99
C ASP A 40 -51.31 -12.19 11.80
N CYS A 41 -51.48 -12.71 10.59
CA CYS A 41 -51.45 -11.91 9.37
C CYS A 41 -52.81 -11.22 9.15
N ASP A 42 -52.88 -9.91 9.36
CA ASP A 42 -54.02 -9.09 8.94
C ASP A 42 -54.00 -8.94 7.41
N PRO A 43 -55.08 -9.33 6.69
CA PRO A 43 -55.17 -9.19 5.24
C PRO A 43 -55.17 -7.73 4.74
N ASN A 44 -55.38 -6.73 5.61
CA ASN A 44 -55.42 -5.30 5.23
C ASN A 44 -54.13 -4.52 5.59
N THR A 45 -53.27 -5.07 6.44
CA THR A 45 -52.03 -4.42 6.86
C THR A 45 -50.94 -4.51 5.77
N HIS A 46 -50.21 -3.41 5.56
CA HIS A 46 -49.05 -3.37 4.68
C HIS A 46 -47.79 -3.75 5.48
N TYR A 47 -47.17 -4.88 5.15
CA TYR A 47 -45.97 -5.39 5.82
C TYR A 47 -44.74 -5.08 4.97
N ALA A 48 -43.95 -4.09 5.40
CA ALA A 48 -42.96 -3.41 4.56
C ALA A 48 -41.50 -3.78 4.89
N GLU A 49 -41.13 -3.79 6.17
CA GLU A 49 -39.79 -4.22 6.61
C GLU A 49 -39.84 -5.19 7.80
N LEU A 50 -38.88 -6.12 7.89
CA LEU A 50 -38.65 -7.01 9.04
C LEU A 50 -37.20 -6.85 9.52
N TRP A 51 -37.01 -6.24 10.68
CA TRP A 51 -35.73 -5.77 11.19
C TRP A 51 -35.07 -6.78 12.12
N MET A 52 -33.79 -7.06 11.83
CA MET A 52 -32.91 -7.97 12.56
C MET A 52 -31.63 -7.23 12.98
N GLY A 53 -31.52 -6.90 14.26
CA GLY A 53 -30.38 -6.20 14.83
C GLY A 53 -30.63 -5.59 16.23
N THR A 54 -29.72 -4.70 16.65
CA THR A 54 -29.79 -3.99 17.94
C THR A 54 -30.12 -2.49 17.79
N HIS A 55 -30.72 -2.09 16.66
CA HIS A 55 -30.98 -0.68 16.39
C HIS A 55 -32.16 -0.14 17.20
N LYS A 56 -32.11 1.14 17.61
CA LYS A 56 -33.10 1.79 18.49
C LYS A 56 -34.54 1.72 17.97
N ARG A 57 -34.74 1.80 16.65
CA ARG A 57 -36.06 1.73 15.98
C ARG A 57 -36.61 0.31 15.75
N GLY A 58 -35.82 -0.73 16.01
CA GLY A 58 -36.19 -2.13 15.77
C GLY A 58 -35.37 -3.10 16.61
N MET A 59 -35.36 -2.88 17.93
CA MET A 59 -34.59 -3.67 18.89
C MET A 59 -35.13 -5.10 18.99
N ASN A 60 -34.30 -6.10 18.69
CA ASN A 60 -34.69 -7.50 18.88
C ASN A 60 -34.46 -7.99 20.32
N TYR A 61 -35.11 -9.11 20.62
CA TYR A 61 -34.98 -9.87 21.87
C TYR A 61 -34.53 -11.29 21.56
N VAL A 62 -33.88 -11.96 22.52
CA VAL A 62 -33.65 -13.41 22.43
C VAL A 62 -34.97 -14.12 22.69
N TRP A 63 -35.30 -15.11 21.86
CA TRP A 63 -36.53 -15.88 21.96
C TRP A 63 -36.56 -16.71 23.24
N ASN A 64 -37.52 -16.42 24.11
CA ASN A 64 -38.00 -17.23 25.23
C ASN A 64 -39.51 -17.02 25.32
N ASP A 65 -40.27 -18.05 25.70
CA ASP A 65 -41.73 -17.99 25.68
C ASP A 65 -42.31 -17.09 26.80
N ASP A 66 -41.54 -16.84 27.88
CA ASP A 66 -41.87 -15.90 28.95
C ASP A 66 -41.60 -14.43 28.58
N LEU A 67 -42.50 -13.85 27.77
CA LEU A 67 -42.50 -12.44 27.41
C LEU A 67 -43.04 -11.51 28.52
N LYS A 68 -42.28 -11.38 29.61
CA LYS A 68 -42.31 -10.14 30.41
C LYS A 68 -41.23 -9.18 29.89
N LYS A 69 -41.60 -7.91 29.64
CA LYS A 69 -40.73 -6.83 29.11
C LYS A 69 -39.64 -6.39 30.10
N ASN A 70 -38.78 -7.32 30.52
CA ASN A 70 -37.59 -7.02 31.30
C ASN A 70 -36.46 -6.60 30.34
N ASN A 71 -35.89 -5.41 30.56
CA ASN A 71 -34.78 -4.86 29.77
C ASN A 71 -33.56 -5.81 29.66
N LYS A 72 -33.43 -6.80 30.56
CA LYS A 72 -32.37 -7.81 30.58
C LYS A 72 -32.36 -8.78 29.38
N ASN A 73 -33.44 -8.88 28.59
CA ASN A 73 -33.56 -9.84 27.46
C ASN A 73 -33.40 -9.23 26.05
N THR A 74 -33.05 -7.94 25.93
CA THR A 74 -32.74 -7.35 24.62
C THR A 74 -31.47 -7.98 24.03
N LEU A 75 -31.41 -8.12 22.71
CA LEU A 75 -30.23 -8.63 22.00
C LEU A 75 -28.98 -7.78 22.32
N LYS A 76 -29.13 -6.45 22.36
CA LYS A 76 -28.05 -5.51 22.75
C LYS A 76 -27.46 -5.85 24.11
N ASN A 77 -28.30 -6.12 25.11
CA ASN A 77 -27.84 -6.41 26.48
C ASN A 77 -27.27 -7.83 26.60
N LYS A 78 -27.75 -8.78 25.79
CA LYS A 78 -27.22 -10.15 25.76
C LYS A 78 -25.86 -10.25 25.07
N LEU A 79 -25.60 -9.42 24.07
CA LEU A 79 -24.29 -9.26 23.42
C LEU A 79 -23.36 -8.27 24.16
N ASN A 80 -23.86 -7.58 25.18
CA ASN A 80 -23.22 -6.43 25.85
C ASN A 80 -22.70 -5.33 24.89
N ARG A 81 -23.28 -5.23 23.68
CA ARG A 81 -22.83 -4.31 22.62
C ARG A 81 -23.94 -4.04 21.60
N LYS A 82 -23.78 -3.01 20.77
CA LYS A 82 -24.56 -2.88 19.52
C LYS A 82 -23.95 -3.77 18.45
N LEU A 83 -24.78 -4.41 17.63
CA LEU A 83 -24.35 -5.00 16.36
C LEU A 83 -23.88 -3.88 15.40
N PRO A 84 -22.78 -4.08 14.64
CA PRO A 84 -22.24 -3.08 13.74
C PRO A 84 -23.04 -2.91 12.44
N PHE A 85 -23.95 -3.85 12.16
CA PHE A 85 -24.87 -3.84 11.02
C PHE A 85 -26.33 -3.89 11.48
N LEU A 86 -27.23 -3.51 10.58
CA LEU A 86 -28.67 -3.75 10.67
C LEU A 86 -29.05 -4.56 9.43
N MET A 87 -29.74 -5.68 9.64
CA MET A 87 -30.29 -6.49 8.57
C MET A 87 -31.81 -6.28 8.52
N LYS A 88 -32.38 -6.23 7.32
CA LYS A 88 -33.82 -6.18 7.11
C LYS A 88 -34.24 -7.15 6.00
N VAL A 89 -35.47 -7.64 6.05
CA VAL A 89 -36.18 -8.08 4.84
C VAL A 89 -37.12 -6.95 4.43
N LEU A 90 -37.10 -6.55 3.16
CA LEU A 90 -38.03 -5.59 2.57
C LEU A 90 -39.03 -6.34 1.69
N SER A 91 -40.29 -5.91 1.69
CA SER A 91 -41.32 -6.44 0.79
C SER A 91 -42.01 -5.31 0.04
N ILE A 92 -41.49 -5.00 -1.14
CA ILE A 92 -41.77 -3.76 -1.87
C ILE A 92 -42.92 -3.97 -2.86
N ASN A 93 -43.95 -3.13 -2.71
CA ASN A 93 -45.09 -3.02 -3.61
C ASN A 93 -45.02 -1.74 -4.45
N GLU A 94 -44.56 -0.63 -3.86
CA GLU A 94 -44.46 0.69 -4.49
C GLU A 94 -43.02 1.24 -4.45
N PRO A 95 -42.62 2.12 -5.38
CA PRO A 95 -41.27 2.69 -5.40
C PRO A 95 -40.94 3.48 -4.13
N LEU A 96 -39.76 3.22 -3.56
CA LEU A 96 -39.20 3.95 -2.43
C LEU A 96 -38.65 5.32 -2.86
N SER A 97 -38.35 6.18 -1.88
CA SER A 97 -37.78 7.50 -2.11
C SER A 97 -36.48 7.45 -2.91
N ILE A 98 -36.32 8.35 -3.89
CA ILE A 98 -35.01 8.60 -4.51
C ILE A 98 -34.07 9.15 -3.44
N GLN A 99 -32.94 8.49 -3.25
CA GLN A 99 -32.08 8.74 -2.10
C GLN A 99 -30.59 8.53 -2.38
N ILE A 100 -29.76 9.14 -1.51
CA ILE A 100 -28.34 8.84 -1.34
C ILE A 100 -28.03 8.64 0.15
N HIS A 101 -26.93 7.93 0.43
CA HIS A 101 -26.37 7.80 1.77
C HIS A 101 -25.04 8.55 1.85
N PRO A 102 -24.85 9.44 2.84
CA PRO A 102 -23.59 10.16 2.98
C PRO A 102 -22.45 9.20 3.34
N ASN A 103 -21.25 9.49 2.82
CA ASN A 103 -20.01 8.87 3.31
C ASN A 103 -19.74 9.23 4.78
N LYS A 104 -18.77 8.57 5.44
CA LYS A 104 -18.62 8.68 6.90
C LYS A 104 -18.32 10.11 7.34
N THR A 105 -17.42 10.79 6.64
CA THR A 105 -17.08 12.21 6.89
C THR A 105 -18.30 13.11 6.79
N ASN A 106 -19.09 12.95 5.72
CA ASN A 106 -20.30 13.74 5.51
C ASN A 106 -21.39 13.40 6.53
N ALA A 107 -21.55 12.14 6.93
CA ALA A 107 -22.48 11.72 7.97
C ALA A 107 -22.15 12.38 9.33
N THR A 108 -20.87 12.39 9.72
CA THR A 108 -20.42 13.07 10.95
C THR A 108 -20.69 14.58 10.89
N ILE A 109 -20.42 15.25 9.76
CA ILE A 109 -20.68 16.68 9.58
C ILE A 109 -22.18 16.99 9.63
N LEU A 110 -23.00 16.24 8.90
CA LEU A 110 -24.45 16.43 8.83
C LEU A 110 -25.12 16.15 10.19
N ASN A 111 -24.68 15.13 10.93
CA ASN A 111 -25.16 14.86 12.29
C ASN A 111 -24.80 15.99 13.27
N LYS A 112 -23.60 16.56 13.16
CA LYS A 112 -23.17 17.67 14.02
C LYS A 112 -23.94 18.97 13.75
N LEU A 113 -24.25 19.26 12.48
CA LEU A 113 -24.93 20.49 12.08
C LEU A 113 -26.47 20.39 12.19
N TYR A 114 -27.05 19.25 11.83
CA TYR A 114 -28.51 19.05 11.77
C TYR A 114 -28.92 17.71 12.42
N PRO A 115 -28.65 17.48 13.73
CA PRO A 115 -28.88 16.20 14.40
C PRO A 115 -30.35 15.74 14.41
N ASN A 116 -31.30 16.69 14.29
CA ASN A 116 -32.73 16.41 14.21
C ASN A 116 -33.16 15.85 12.84
N ILE A 117 -32.34 16.04 11.79
CA ILE A 117 -32.58 15.58 10.42
C ILE A 117 -31.71 14.35 10.13
N TYR A 118 -30.43 14.40 10.48
CA TYR A 118 -29.45 13.32 10.27
C TYR A 118 -29.04 12.73 11.61
N GLY A 119 -29.78 11.71 12.05
CA GLY A 119 -29.73 11.23 13.44
C GLY A 119 -28.58 10.29 13.81
N ASP A 120 -27.67 9.97 12.88
CA ASP A 120 -26.52 9.09 13.11
C ASP A 120 -25.24 9.70 12.47
N ASP A 121 -24.06 9.47 13.07
CA ASP A 121 -22.76 10.02 12.63
C ASP A 121 -22.00 9.11 11.63
N ASN A 122 -22.58 7.96 11.32
CA ASN A 122 -21.97 6.88 10.55
C ASN A 122 -22.56 6.78 9.13
N HIS A 123 -21.71 6.39 8.17
CA HIS A 123 -22.15 6.03 6.82
C HIS A 123 -23.06 4.80 6.79
N LYS A 124 -23.82 4.68 5.69
CA LYS A 124 -24.77 3.61 5.42
C LYS A 124 -24.49 3.00 4.03
N PRO A 125 -23.41 2.22 3.85
CA PRO A 125 -23.27 1.36 2.68
C PRO A 125 -24.34 0.26 2.76
N GLU A 126 -24.89 -0.16 1.62
CA GLU A 126 -25.97 -1.15 1.57
C GLU A 126 -25.61 -2.32 0.64
N MET A 127 -25.97 -3.52 1.08
CA MET A 127 -25.92 -4.75 0.30
C MET A 127 -27.33 -5.34 0.25
N VAL A 128 -27.87 -5.45 -0.95
CA VAL A 128 -29.16 -6.07 -1.23
C VAL A 128 -28.95 -7.48 -1.74
N VAL A 129 -29.75 -8.44 -1.27
CA VAL A 129 -29.88 -9.78 -1.86
C VAL A 129 -31.36 -10.01 -2.18
N ALA A 130 -31.69 -10.16 -3.46
CA ALA A 130 -33.08 -10.35 -3.89
C ALA A 130 -33.63 -11.70 -3.40
N LEU A 131 -34.89 -11.74 -2.99
CA LEU A 131 -35.60 -12.97 -2.57
C LEU A 131 -36.52 -13.51 -3.69
N ASN A 132 -36.93 -12.64 -4.61
CA ASN A 132 -37.60 -12.98 -5.86
C ASN A 132 -37.17 -11.97 -6.95
N LYS A 133 -37.99 -11.74 -7.99
CA LYS A 133 -37.70 -10.69 -8.98
C LYS A 133 -37.74 -9.33 -8.28
N PHE A 134 -36.60 -8.66 -8.22
CA PHE A 134 -36.43 -7.37 -7.57
C PHE A 134 -35.95 -6.32 -8.58
N GLU A 135 -36.57 -5.16 -8.59
CA GLU A 135 -36.26 -4.06 -9.51
C GLU A 135 -35.83 -2.82 -8.74
N ALA A 136 -34.81 -2.11 -9.24
CA ALA A 136 -34.26 -0.90 -8.64
C ALA A 136 -33.75 0.09 -9.70
N PHE A 137 -33.68 1.37 -9.35
CA PHE A 137 -32.99 2.40 -10.12
C PHE A 137 -31.68 2.75 -9.39
N VAL A 138 -30.54 2.78 -10.09
CA VAL A 138 -29.21 3.01 -9.48
C VAL A 138 -28.25 3.75 -10.41
N GLY A 139 -27.64 4.83 -9.91
CA GLY A 139 -26.61 5.62 -10.61
C GLY A 139 -27.16 6.35 -11.83
N PHE A 140 -26.44 7.36 -12.32
CA PHE A 140 -26.86 8.09 -13.52
C PHE A 140 -26.75 7.22 -14.77
N ARG A 141 -27.76 7.33 -15.64
CA ARG A 141 -27.77 6.77 -16.99
C ARG A 141 -26.85 7.57 -17.89
N ASN A 142 -26.21 6.91 -18.86
CA ASN A 142 -25.40 7.59 -19.86
C ASN A 142 -26.22 8.70 -20.58
N ARG A 143 -25.65 9.91 -20.64
CA ARG A 143 -26.30 11.10 -21.22
C ARG A 143 -26.95 10.88 -22.58
N LYS A 144 -26.38 10.02 -23.44
CA LYS A 144 -26.92 9.73 -24.78
C LYS A 144 -28.35 9.19 -24.71
N PHE A 145 -28.63 8.27 -23.78
CA PHE A 145 -29.98 7.74 -23.60
C PHE A 145 -30.91 8.75 -22.93
N ILE A 146 -30.40 9.57 -22.02
CA ILE A 146 -31.17 10.68 -21.42
C ILE A 146 -31.62 11.66 -22.49
N CYS A 147 -30.70 12.16 -23.32
CA CYS A 147 -31.01 13.07 -24.44
C CYS A 147 -31.94 12.42 -25.46
N GLN A 148 -31.84 11.11 -25.72
CA GLN A 148 -32.82 10.39 -26.55
C GLN A 148 -34.25 10.47 -25.99
N TYR A 149 -34.46 10.28 -24.68
CA TYR A 149 -35.80 10.44 -24.08
C TYR A 149 -36.26 11.91 -24.07
N ILE A 150 -35.36 12.87 -23.83
CA ILE A 150 -35.65 14.31 -23.90
C ILE A 150 -36.10 14.70 -25.31
N HIS A 151 -35.38 14.26 -26.35
CA HIS A 151 -35.70 14.56 -27.75
C HIS A 151 -36.92 13.78 -28.29
N LYS A 152 -37.22 12.59 -27.74
CA LYS A 152 -38.36 11.76 -28.16
C LYS A 152 -39.72 12.42 -27.87
N TYR A 153 -39.80 13.23 -26.83
CA TYR A 153 -41.06 13.80 -26.33
C TYR A 153 -41.03 15.32 -26.36
N LYS A 154 -41.99 15.94 -27.07
CA LYS A 154 -41.98 17.39 -27.34
C LYS A 154 -42.08 18.19 -26.04
N ASN A 155 -42.91 17.74 -25.10
CA ASN A 155 -43.05 18.42 -23.81
C ASN A 155 -41.83 18.20 -22.90
N PHE A 156 -41.03 17.14 -23.12
CA PHE A 156 -39.80 16.89 -22.37
C PHE A 156 -38.66 17.78 -22.89
N ALA A 157 -38.47 17.88 -24.21
CA ALA A 157 -37.55 18.85 -24.82
C ALA A 157 -37.86 20.30 -24.39
N ALA A 158 -39.15 20.65 -24.27
CA ALA A 158 -39.58 21.99 -23.85
C ALA A 158 -39.08 22.41 -22.45
N LEU A 159 -38.80 21.45 -21.55
CA LEU A 159 -38.22 21.71 -20.22
C LEU A 159 -36.78 22.27 -20.29
N TYR A 160 -36.08 22.05 -21.40
CA TYR A 160 -34.66 22.39 -21.59
C TYR A 160 -34.42 23.47 -22.66
N SER A 161 -35.50 24.03 -23.24
CA SER A 161 -35.47 24.85 -24.46
C SER A 161 -34.62 26.15 -24.43
N THR A 162 -34.05 26.53 -23.28
CA THR A 162 -33.14 27.66 -23.11
C THR A 162 -31.68 27.24 -22.84
N THR A 163 -31.36 25.96 -22.96
CA THR A 163 -30.07 25.35 -22.56
C THR A 163 -29.52 24.51 -23.70
N ASP A 164 -28.21 24.62 -23.99
CA ASP A 164 -27.53 23.67 -24.88
C ASP A 164 -27.32 22.34 -24.15
N ILE A 165 -28.28 21.44 -24.31
CA ILE A 165 -28.31 20.11 -23.70
C ILE A 165 -27.27 19.15 -24.26
N ASP A 166 -26.71 19.41 -25.43
CA ASP A 166 -25.69 18.54 -26.03
C ASP A 166 -24.32 18.70 -25.33
N GLN A 167 -24.11 19.82 -24.63
CA GLN A 167 -22.93 20.10 -23.80
C GLN A 167 -23.06 19.64 -22.33
N PHE A 168 -24.25 19.25 -21.87
CA PHE A 168 -24.50 18.95 -20.45
C PHE A 168 -24.27 17.47 -20.11
N SER A 169 -23.61 17.22 -18.98
CA SER A 169 -23.53 15.90 -18.34
C SER A 169 -24.90 15.43 -17.85
N SER A 170 -25.03 14.12 -17.63
CA SER A 170 -26.22 13.47 -17.06
C SER A 170 -26.63 14.11 -15.73
N PHE A 171 -25.63 14.45 -14.90
CA PHE A 171 -25.81 15.16 -13.64
C PHE A 171 -26.27 16.61 -13.85
N GLN A 172 -25.70 17.36 -14.80
CA GLN A 172 -26.13 18.73 -15.08
C GLN A 172 -27.56 18.79 -15.65
N LEU A 173 -27.94 17.85 -16.53
CA LEU A 173 -29.32 17.73 -17.02
C LEU A 173 -30.29 17.46 -15.85
N PHE A 174 -29.93 16.57 -14.92
CA PHE A 174 -30.69 16.31 -13.70
C PHE A 174 -30.76 17.55 -12.79
N GLN A 175 -29.66 18.29 -12.62
CA GLN A 175 -29.62 19.54 -11.86
C GLN A 175 -30.55 20.62 -12.45
N VAL A 176 -30.63 20.75 -13.78
CA VAL A 176 -31.56 21.69 -14.44
C VAL A 176 -33.00 21.35 -14.07
N LEU A 177 -33.37 20.08 -14.16
CA LEU A 177 -34.72 19.61 -13.82
C LEU A 177 -35.07 19.92 -12.35
N PHE A 178 -34.14 19.67 -11.43
CA PHE A 178 -34.32 19.94 -9.99
C PHE A 178 -34.40 21.45 -9.71
N LYS A 179 -33.55 22.27 -10.34
CA LYS A 179 -33.66 23.73 -10.24
C LYS A 179 -34.98 24.26 -10.81
N MET A 180 -35.52 23.66 -11.87
CA MET A 180 -36.83 24.05 -12.39
C MET A 180 -37.97 23.63 -11.46
N TYR A 181 -37.85 22.47 -10.81
CA TYR A 181 -38.80 22.02 -9.79
C TYR A 181 -38.86 23.00 -8.62
N ASP A 182 -37.71 23.40 -8.12
CA ASP A 182 -37.58 24.24 -6.94
C ASP A 182 -38.03 25.69 -7.23
N ASN A 183 -37.52 26.30 -8.31
CA ASN A 183 -37.82 27.70 -8.67
C ASN A 183 -39.17 27.90 -9.37
N GLN A 184 -39.72 26.88 -10.07
CA GLN A 184 -40.91 27.00 -10.93
C GLN A 184 -41.87 25.81 -10.79
N ARG A 185 -42.07 25.31 -9.56
CA ARG A 185 -42.86 24.10 -9.25
C ARG A 185 -44.20 23.97 -9.98
N GLY A 186 -44.99 25.05 -10.03
CA GLY A 186 -46.29 25.04 -10.72
C GLY A 186 -46.17 24.76 -12.22
N LYS A 187 -45.19 25.36 -12.89
CA LYS A 187 -44.88 25.13 -14.31
C LYS A 187 -44.36 23.71 -14.52
N PHE A 188 -43.49 23.22 -13.63
CA PHE A 188 -43.02 21.84 -13.66
C PHE A 188 -44.18 20.85 -13.59
N VAL A 189 -45.10 20.98 -12.63
CA VAL A 189 -46.21 20.03 -12.46
C VAL A 189 -47.12 20.01 -13.70
N LEU A 190 -47.38 21.16 -14.32
CA LEU A 190 -48.14 21.24 -15.57
C LEU A 190 -47.41 20.54 -16.73
N MET A 191 -46.11 20.77 -16.89
CA MET A 191 -45.30 20.12 -17.93
C MET A 191 -45.14 18.62 -17.70
N ALA A 192 -44.96 18.19 -16.44
CA ALA A 192 -44.90 16.78 -16.06
C ALA A 192 -46.22 16.06 -16.37
N LYS A 193 -47.37 16.71 -16.14
CA LYS A 193 -48.69 16.19 -16.54
C LYS A 193 -48.84 16.10 -18.07
N ALA A 194 -48.31 17.07 -18.81
CA ALA A 194 -48.32 17.03 -20.27
C ALA A 194 -47.46 15.86 -20.82
N ILE A 195 -46.27 15.65 -20.26
CA ILE A 195 -45.38 14.52 -20.60
C ILE A 195 -46.02 13.18 -20.23
N PHE A 196 -46.65 13.09 -19.04
CA PHE A 196 -47.43 11.91 -18.65
C PHE A 196 -48.52 11.59 -19.68
N ASN A 197 -49.37 12.56 -20.03
CA ASN A 197 -50.42 12.37 -21.03
C ASN A 197 -49.88 12.00 -22.43
N GLU A 198 -48.75 12.61 -22.84
CA GLU A 198 -48.08 12.32 -24.12
C GLU A 198 -47.63 10.85 -24.18
N ILE A 199 -47.05 10.33 -23.10
CA ILE A 199 -46.57 8.95 -23.00
C ILE A 199 -47.73 7.95 -22.80
N ASP A 200 -48.69 8.26 -21.92
CA ASP A 200 -49.85 7.42 -21.60
C ASP A 200 -50.80 7.22 -22.80
N SER A 201 -50.79 8.16 -23.76
CA SER A 201 -51.53 8.05 -25.02
C SER A 201 -50.98 6.99 -26.00
N LEU A 202 -49.76 6.47 -25.75
CA LEU A 202 -49.14 5.45 -26.58
C LEU A 202 -49.60 4.04 -26.17
N ASN A 203 -49.82 3.18 -27.16
CA ASN A 203 -50.14 1.77 -26.92
C ASN A 203 -48.97 1.07 -26.18
N SER A 204 -49.27 0.29 -25.14
CA SER A 204 -48.31 -0.47 -24.34
C SER A 204 -47.28 -1.27 -25.14
N LYS A 205 -47.64 -1.81 -26.32
CA LYS A 205 -46.68 -2.50 -27.21
C LYS A 205 -45.59 -1.62 -27.82
N LYS A 206 -45.68 -0.29 -27.66
CA LYS A 206 -44.69 0.71 -28.10
C LYS A 206 -43.90 1.35 -26.96
N LEU A 207 -44.26 1.07 -25.71
CA LEU A 207 -43.58 1.61 -24.53
C LEU A 207 -42.35 0.77 -24.19
N SER A 208 -41.32 1.46 -23.72
CA SER A 208 -40.16 0.83 -23.08
C SER A 208 -40.39 0.66 -21.58
N GLU A 209 -39.65 -0.26 -20.95
CA GLU A 209 -39.70 -0.46 -19.48
C GLU A 209 -39.40 0.81 -18.65
N ILE A 210 -38.79 1.81 -19.27
CA ILE A 210 -38.49 3.12 -18.68
C ILE A 210 -39.72 4.03 -18.70
N GLU A 211 -40.46 4.02 -19.79
CA GLU A 211 -41.71 4.78 -19.92
C GLU A 211 -42.81 4.18 -19.04
N ASP A 212 -42.93 2.85 -18.99
CA ASP A 212 -43.82 2.16 -18.05
C ASP A 212 -43.48 2.48 -16.59
N ALA A 213 -42.18 2.54 -16.25
CA ALA A 213 -41.74 2.91 -14.91
C ALA A 213 -42.05 4.37 -14.57
N PHE A 214 -41.86 5.30 -15.52
CA PHE A 214 -42.27 6.70 -15.36
C PHE A 214 -43.78 6.83 -15.15
N LEU A 215 -44.60 6.17 -15.98
CA LEU A 215 -46.06 6.17 -15.84
C LEU A 215 -46.50 5.61 -14.47
N LEU A 216 -45.88 4.52 -14.00
CA LEU A 216 -46.18 3.96 -12.68
C LEU A 216 -45.78 4.93 -11.56
N MET A 217 -44.55 5.46 -11.58
CA MET A 217 -44.10 6.44 -10.58
C MET A 217 -45.00 7.66 -10.54
N TYR A 218 -45.43 8.19 -11.70
CA TYR A 218 -46.27 9.38 -11.79
C TYR A 218 -47.72 9.12 -11.33
N ARG A 219 -48.28 7.92 -11.55
CA ARG A 219 -49.60 7.56 -11.00
C ARG A 219 -49.60 7.46 -9.47
N ILE A 220 -48.47 7.05 -8.86
CA ILE A 220 -48.32 6.95 -7.39
C ILE A 220 -47.95 8.31 -6.78
N TYR A 221 -47.06 9.06 -7.44
CA TYR A 221 -46.51 10.35 -6.97
C TYR A 221 -46.72 11.47 -8.01
N PRO A 222 -47.97 11.88 -8.30
CA PRO A 222 -48.28 12.84 -9.36
C PRO A 222 -47.66 14.21 -9.07
N GLY A 223 -46.83 14.69 -10.00
CA GLY A 223 -46.12 15.96 -9.88
C GLY A 223 -44.91 15.96 -8.94
N ASP A 224 -44.43 14.79 -8.51
CA ASP A 224 -43.14 14.64 -7.80
C ASP A 224 -41.96 14.60 -8.80
N ILE A 225 -40.88 15.32 -8.51
CA ILE A 225 -39.67 15.39 -9.34
C ILE A 225 -39.00 14.03 -9.53
N GLY A 226 -39.06 13.16 -8.51
CA GLY A 226 -38.48 11.83 -8.50
C GLY A 226 -39.10 10.90 -9.54
N THR A 227 -40.28 11.20 -10.08
CA THR A 227 -40.88 10.43 -11.19
C THR A 227 -39.98 10.42 -12.43
N PHE A 228 -39.31 11.54 -12.71
CA PHE A 228 -38.39 11.65 -13.84
C PHE A 228 -37.10 10.84 -13.66
N SER A 229 -36.78 10.39 -12.43
CA SER A 229 -35.61 9.54 -12.20
C SER A 229 -35.60 8.27 -13.05
N ALA A 230 -36.78 7.79 -13.48
CA ALA A 230 -36.92 6.72 -14.46
C ALA A 230 -36.14 7.00 -15.76
N PHE A 231 -36.06 8.26 -16.21
CA PHE A 231 -35.28 8.67 -17.39
C PHE A 231 -33.79 8.89 -17.09
N PHE A 232 -33.44 9.27 -15.87
CA PHE A 232 -32.08 9.69 -15.48
C PHE A 232 -31.23 8.62 -14.80
N LEU A 233 -31.83 7.58 -14.21
CA LEU A 233 -31.12 6.53 -13.48
C LEU A 233 -31.18 5.18 -14.19
N ASN A 234 -30.23 4.27 -13.95
CA ASN A 234 -30.24 2.95 -14.61
C ASN A 234 -31.24 2.01 -13.94
N LYS A 235 -32.15 1.41 -14.71
CA LYS A 235 -33.04 0.35 -14.21
C LYS A 235 -32.27 -0.97 -14.14
N ILE A 236 -32.30 -1.61 -12.98
CA ILE A 236 -31.68 -2.91 -12.69
C ILE A 236 -32.78 -3.87 -12.29
N THR A 237 -32.68 -5.11 -12.79
CA THR A 237 -33.54 -6.23 -12.41
C THR A 237 -32.67 -7.37 -11.91
N LEU A 238 -32.96 -7.86 -10.71
CA LEU A 238 -32.31 -9.00 -10.06
C LEU A 238 -33.26 -10.18 -9.97
N ASN A 239 -32.73 -11.39 -10.18
CA ASN A 239 -33.40 -12.66 -9.86
C ASN A 239 -33.17 -13.04 -8.40
N ALA A 240 -33.92 -14.04 -7.91
CA ALA A 240 -33.74 -14.55 -6.56
C ALA A 240 -32.28 -14.97 -6.29
N TYR A 241 -31.75 -14.53 -5.14
CA TYR A 241 -30.37 -14.70 -4.67
C TYR A 241 -29.28 -13.94 -5.44
N GLU A 242 -29.62 -13.12 -6.43
CA GLU A 242 -28.69 -12.11 -6.97
C GLU A 242 -28.59 -10.90 -6.03
N SER A 243 -27.50 -10.16 -6.12
CA SER A 243 -27.16 -9.10 -5.15
C SER A 243 -26.72 -7.79 -5.79
N LEU A 244 -27.04 -6.68 -5.13
CA LEU A 244 -26.67 -5.31 -5.52
C LEU A 244 -25.97 -4.63 -4.35
N TYR A 245 -24.83 -4.00 -4.60
CA TYR A 245 -24.13 -3.15 -3.64
C TYR A 245 -24.33 -1.67 -3.98
N LEU A 246 -24.63 -0.87 -2.97
CA LEU A 246 -24.78 0.58 -3.07
C LEU A 246 -23.69 1.29 -2.26
N PRO A 247 -22.72 1.94 -2.92
CA PRO A 247 -21.75 2.80 -2.27
C PRO A 247 -22.40 4.10 -1.78
N ALA A 248 -21.73 4.78 -0.85
CA ALA A 248 -22.10 6.13 -0.45
C ALA A 248 -22.19 7.08 -1.67
N ASN A 249 -23.07 8.08 -1.56
CA ASN A 249 -23.34 9.14 -2.52
C ASN A 249 -23.92 8.70 -3.90
N VAL A 250 -24.20 7.41 -4.13
CA VAL A 250 -24.82 6.93 -5.38
C VAL A 250 -26.35 7.07 -5.33
N PRO A 251 -26.99 7.78 -6.29
CA PRO A 251 -28.44 7.98 -6.29
C PRO A 251 -29.15 6.68 -6.66
N HIS A 252 -30.17 6.30 -5.89
CA HIS A 252 -30.93 5.07 -6.13
C HIS A 252 -32.36 5.11 -5.57
N CYS A 253 -33.17 4.13 -5.98
CA CYS A 253 -34.52 3.84 -5.48
C CYS A 253 -34.77 2.33 -5.65
N TYR A 254 -35.30 1.67 -4.63
CA TYR A 254 -35.86 0.32 -4.78
C TYR A 254 -37.29 0.41 -5.33
N PHE A 255 -37.53 -0.21 -6.49
CA PHE A 255 -38.71 0.03 -7.31
C PHE A 255 -39.82 -1.01 -7.05
N SER A 256 -39.49 -2.30 -7.01
CA SER A 256 -40.44 -3.36 -6.66
C SER A 256 -39.74 -4.67 -6.26
N GLY A 257 -40.47 -5.56 -5.59
CA GLY A 257 -40.01 -6.93 -5.27
C GLY A 257 -39.60 -7.13 -3.82
N ASP A 258 -39.16 -8.33 -3.48
CA ASP A 258 -38.75 -8.69 -2.12
C ASP A 258 -37.24 -8.90 -2.04
N CYS A 259 -36.59 -8.39 -0.98
CA CYS A 259 -35.14 -8.52 -0.80
C CYS A 259 -34.71 -8.55 0.67
N ILE A 260 -33.46 -8.93 0.91
CA ILE A 260 -32.73 -8.69 2.16
C ILE A 260 -31.87 -7.45 1.94
N GLU A 261 -31.99 -6.45 2.81
CA GLU A 261 -31.06 -5.32 2.93
C GLU A 261 -30.14 -5.58 4.12
N CYS A 262 -28.83 -5.54 3.92
CA CYS A 262 -27.86 -5.51 5.00
C CYS A 262 -27.03 -4.23 4.87
N MET A 263 -26.96 -3.46 5.96
CA MET A 263 -26.33 -2.14 5.97
C MET A 263 -25.54 -1.93 7.26
N ALA A 264 -24.58 -1.01 7.26
CA ALA A 264 -24.00 -0.55 8.53
C ALA A 264 -25.12 0.01 9.45
N SER A 265 -24.93 -0.08 10.77
CA SER A 265 -25.93 0.37 11.75
C SER A 265 -26.11 1.90 11.76
N SER A 266 -26.84 2.41 10.76
CA SER A 266 -27.12 3.82 10.46
C SER A 266 -28.43 3.93 9.67
N ASP A 267 -29.24 4.95 9.94
CA ASP A 267 -30.51 5.23 9.26
C ASP A 267 -30.45 6.54 8.46
N ASN A 268 -29.23 6.99 8.11
CA ASN A 268 -29.00 8.21 7.34
C ASN A 268 -29.46 8.08 5.89
N VAL A 269 -30.41 8.93 5.49
CA VAL A 269 -30.96 8.97 4.15
C VAL A 269 -31.22 10.41 3.74
N ILE A 270 -30.56 10.88 2.68
CA ILE A 270 -30.83 12.17 2.03
C ILE A 270 -31.76 11.88 0.85
N ARG A 271 -32.93 12.53 0.79
CA ARG A 271 -33.98 12.26 -0.21
C ARG A 271 -34.06 13.34 -1.27
N ALA A 272 -34.55 12.96 -2.44
CA ALA A 272 -34.71 13.80 -3.63
C ALA A 272 -36.05 13.60 -4.38
N GLY A 273 -36.99 12.79 -3.87
CA GLY A 273 -38.31 12.59 -4.48
C GLY A 273 -38.91 11.23 -4.15
N LEU A 274 -40.06 10.94 -4.76
CA LEU A 274 -40.91 9.76 -4.53
C LEU A 274 -41.28 9.60 -3.04
N THR A 275 -41.60 10.70 -2.36
CA THR A 275 -41.87 10.66 -0.91
C THR A 275 -42.57 11.91 -0.36
N PRO A 276 -43.51 11.76 0.60
CA PRO A 276 -44.05 12.89 1.36
C PRO A 276 -43.15 13.32 2.55
N LYS A 277 -42.01 12.63 2.77
CA LYS A 277 -41.06 12.97 3.84
C LYS A 277 -40.21 14.20 3.46
N PHE A 278 -39.48 14.76 4.42
CA PHE A 278 -38.51 15.83 4.16
C PHE A 278 -37.52 15.45 3.05
N ILE A 279 -37.31 16.39 2.12
CA ILE A 279 -36.44 16.30 0.96
C ILE A 279 -35.43 17.45 1.08
N ASP A 280 -34.15 17.16 0.85
CA ASP A 280 -33.07 18.13 0.97
C ASP A 280 -32.31 18.18 -0.36
N TYR A 281 -32.81 19.01 -1.29
CA TYR A 281 -32.26 19.12 -2.64
C TYR A 281 -30.83 19.67 -2.65
N ASP A 282 -30.52 20.62 -1.76
CA ASP A 282 -29.18 21.24 -1.70
C ASP A 282 -28.12 20.24 -1.24
N ILE A 283 -28.37 19.53 -0.13
CA ILE A 283 -27.43 18.50 0.35
C ILE A 283 -27.39 17.32 -0.63
N PHE A 284 -28.52 16.95 -1.25
CA PHE A 284 -28.53 15.89 -2.27
C PHE A 284 -27.64 16.27 -3.47
N LEU A 285 -27.87 17.42 -4.11
CA LEU A 285 -27.10 17.86 -5.29
C LEU A 285 -25.64 18.20 -4.96
N LYS A 286 -25.34 18.58 -3.70
CA LYS A 286 -23.97 18.80 -3.23
C LYS A 286 -23.19 17.50 -3.05
N LEU A 287 -23.84 16.45 -2.54
CA LEU A 287 -23.18 15.20 -2.13
C LEU A 287 -23.27 14.07 -3.15
N VAL A 288 -24.27 14.05 -4.03
CA VAL A 288 -24.44 13.00 -5.05
C VAL A 288 -23.19 12.86 -5.93
N SER A 289 -22.84 11.61 -6.26
CA SER A 289 -21.68 11.30 -7.09
C SER A 289 -21.80 11.95 -8.47
N LYS A 290 -20.84 12.83 -8.78
CA LYS A 290 -20.75 13.55 -10.07
C LYS A 290 -19.90 12.82 -11.10
N ASP A 291 -19.16 11.80 -10.67
CA ASP A 291 -18.29 11.00 -11.54
C ASP A 291 -19.11 10.22 -12.57
N GLU A 292 -19.25 10.76 -13.78
CA GLU A 292 -19.61 9.97 -14.95
C GLU A 292 -18.49 8.96 -15.28
N ASP A 293 -17.23 9.31 -14.99
CA ASP A 293 -16.04 8.50 -15.28
C ASP A 293 -15.84 7.29 -14.36
N ARG A 294 -16.40 7.30 -13.13
CA ARG A 294 -16.57 6.06 -12.35
C ARG A 294 -17.43 5.04 -13.10
N MET A 295 -18.22 5.49 -14.08
CA MET A 295 -19.10 4.65 -14.89
C MET A 295 -18.62 4.47 -16.35
N LEU A 296 -17.47 5.05 -16.74
CA LEU A 296 -16.91 5.01 -18.11
C LEU A 296 -15.55 4.30 -18.25
N ASN A 297 -14.98 3.73 -17.19
CA ASN A 297 -14.25 2.47 -17.40
C ASN A 297 -15.25 1.45 -18.00
N ASP A 298 -14.81 0.61 -18.96
CA ASP A 298 -15.60 -0.40 -19.71
C ASP A 298 -16.20 -1.51 -18.81
N SER A 299 -17.03 -1.09 -17.87
CA SER A 299 -17.36 -1.79 -16.63
C SER A 299 -18.65 -1.28 -16.02
N LEU A 300 -19.16 -0.09 -16.38
CA LEU A 300 -20.39 0.47 -15.79
C LEU A 300 -21.29 1.25 -16.78
N ILE A 301 -21.12 0.99 -18.08
CA ILE A 301 -22.14 1.36 -19.09
C ILE A 301 -23.31 0.37 -18.98
N PHE A 302 -24.46 0.85 -18.50
CA PHE A 302 -25.73 0.11 -18.49
C PHE A 302 -26.38 0.09 -19.89
N ASP A 303 -25.69 -0.49 -20.86
CA ASP A 303 -26.27 -0.87 -22.15
C ASP A 303 -25.98 -2.35 -22.43
N LYS A 304 -27.00 -3.19 -22.22
CA LYS A 304 -27.11 -4.64 -22.53
C LYS A 304 -25.84 -5.51 -22.43
N SER A 305 -24.92 -5.18 -21.53
CA SER A 305 -23.79 -6.03 -21.19
C SER A 305 -24.31 -7.29 -20.49
N HIS A 306 -23.96 -8.46 -21.04
CA HIS A 306 -24.48 -9.76 -20.59
C HIS A 306 -24.28 -9.95 -19.07
N PRO A 307 -25.30 -10.40 -18.30
CA PRO A 307 -25.25 -10.43 -16.82
C PRO A 307 -24.01 -11.10 -16.22
N SER A 308 -23.42 -12.07 -16.94
CA SER A 308 -22.16 -12.72 -16.57
C SER A 308 -20.94 -11.80 -16.39
N LYS A 309 -21.02 -10.51 -16.77
CA LYS A 309 -19.98 -9.50 -16.45
C LYS A 309 -20.12 -8.88 -15.05
N TYR A 310 -21.29 -9.03 -14.42
CA TYR A 310 -21.60 -8.47 -13.09
C TYR A 310 -21.92 -9.55 -12.04
N ILE A 311 -22.26 -10.75 -12.49
CA ILE A 311 -22.43 -11.93 -11.63
C ILE A 311 -21.08 -12.32 -11.04
N VAL A 312 -20.94 -12.15 -9.73
CA VAL A 312 -19.86 -12.78 -8.95
C VAL A 312 -20.12 -14.28 -8.93
N ILE A 313 -19.40 -15.03 -9.76
CA ILE A 313 -19.45 -16.50 -9.75
C ILE A 313 -18.94 -16.96 -8.38
N PRO A 314 -19.76 -17.65 -7.57
CA PRO A 314 -19.39 -17.93 -6.19
C PRO A 314 -18.34 -19.02 -6.10
N ARG A 315 -17.30 -18.78 -5.30
CA ARG A 315 -16.29 -19.79 -4.99
C ARG A 315 -16.91 -20.86 -4.09
N ILE A 316 -17.11 -22.05 -4.63
CA ILE A 316 -17.54 -23.23 -3.86
C ILE A 316 -16.37 -23.64 -2.96
N ILE A 317 -16.57 -23.61 -1.63
CA ILE A 317 -15.55 -23.96 -0.63
C ILE A 317 -15.75 -25.39 -0.11
N LYS A 318 -17.01 -25.84 -0.01
CA LYS A 318 -17.41 -27.23 0.22
C LYS A 318 -18.66 -27.51 -0.63
N GLN A 319 -19.03 -28.78 -0.82
CA GLN A 319 -20.19 -29.23 -1.61
C GLN A 319 -21.50 -28.45 -1.33
N HIS A 320 -21.61 -27.85 -0.14
CA HIS A 320 -22.78 -27.15 0.38
C HIS A 320 -22.51 -25.68 0.78
N VAL A 321 -21.34 -25.12 0.45
CA VAL A 321 -20.94 -23.76 0.88
C VAL A 321 -20.29 -23.00 -0.27
N SER A 322 -20.84 -21.83 -0.61
CA SER A 322 -20.35 -20.98 -1.69
C SER A 322 -20.16 -19.55 -1.19
N ILE A 323 -18.97 -18.97 -1.38
CA ILE A 323 -18.68 -17.58 -1.01
C ILE A 323 -18.75 -16.69 -2.24
N TYR A 324 -19.45 -15.56 -2.09
CA TYR A 324 -19.50 -14.50 -3.07
C TYR A 324 -18.50 -13.44 -2.60
N GLN A 325 -17.40 -13.26 -3.34
CA GLN A 325 -16.41 -12.20 -3.09
C GLN A 325 -16.79 -10.98 -3.94
N PRO A 326 -17.47 -9.95 -3.38
CA PRO A 326 -17.78 -8.75 -4.13
C PRO A 326 -16.48 -7.98 -4.46
N SER A 327 -16.56 -7.12 -5.49
CA SER A 327 -15.46 -6.30 -6.01
C SER A 327 -14.67 -5.56 -4.90
N PRO A 328 -13.37 -5.23 -5.09
CA PRO A 328 -12.61 -4.35 -4.20
C PRO A 328 -13.27 -3.01 -3.83
N SER A 329 -14.28 -2.56 -4.58
CA SER A 329 -15.12 -1.40 -4.25
C SER A 329 -16.14 -1.64 -3.12
N CYS A 330 -16.30 -2.88 -2.66
CA CYS A 330 -17.30 -3.36 -1.69
C CYS A 330 -16.62 -3.88 -0.40
N LEU A 331 -15.70 -3.09 0.17
CA LEU A 331 -14.94 -3.47 1.38
C LEU A 331 -15.80 -3.56 2.65
N ASP A 332 -17.10 -3.32 2.58
CA ASP A 332 -18.00 -3.26 3.73
C ASP A 332 -18.68 -4.59 4.09
N PHE A 333 -18.73 -5.56 3.17
CA PHE A 333 -19.48 -6.80 3.34
C PHE A 333 -18.70 -8.05 2.93
N ASN A 334 -18.93 -9.15 3.65
CA ASN A 334 -18.61 -10.52 3.23
C ASN A 334 -19.93 -11.29 3.07
N VAL A 335 -20.14 -12.00 1.95
CA VAL A 335 -21.39 -12.72 1.67
C VAL A 335 -21.13 -14.21 1.48
N MET A 336 -21.80 -15.05 2.28
CA MET A 336 -21.71 -16.51 2.22
C MET A 336 -23.09 -17.14 2.04
N LYS A 337 -23.21 -18.05 1.07
CA LYS A 337 -24.37 -18.92 0.86
C LYS A 337 -24.04 -20.33 1.34
N ILE A 338 -24.94 -20.93 2.10
CA ILE A 338 -24.83 -22.29 2.62
C ILE A 338 -26.11 -23.03 2.21
N MET A 339 -26.00 -24.14 1.48
CA MET A 339 -27.12 -24.97 1.04
C MET A 339 -27.19 -26.24 1.89
N ILE A 340 -28.14 -26.32 2.82
CA ILE A 340 -28.34 -27.54 3.61
C ILE A 340 -29.03 -28.59 2.72
N PRO A 341 -28.46 -29.79 2.54
CA PRO A 341 -29.13 -30.85 1.79
C PRO A 341 -30.41 -31.31 2.52
N LYS A 342 -31.45 -31.67 1.76
CA LYS A 342 -32.65 -32.30 2.34
C LYS A 342 -32.25 -33.64 2.97
N TYR A 343 -32.77 -33.91 4.16
CA TYR A 343 -32.54 -35.16 4.87
C TYR A 343 -33.37 -36.29 4.22
N GLU A 344 -32.77 -37.03 3.28
CA GLU A 344 -33.38 -38.25 2.77
C GLU A 344 -33.31 -39.36 3.83
N LYS A 345 -34.47 -39.92 4.17
CA LYS A 345 -34.64 -40.89 5.26
C LYS A 345 -34.28 -42.31 4.80
N ASN A 346 -33.07 -42.49 4.25
CA ASN A 346 -32.60 -43.79 3.80
C ASN A 346 -32.11 -44.64 4.99
N LYS A 347 -32.65 -45.87 5.07
CA LYS A 347 -32.30 -46.86 6.08
C LYS A 347 -30.86 -47.36 5.86
N SER A 348 -30.24 -47.82 6.94
CA SER A 348 -28.94 -48.53 6.98
C SER A 348 -27.73 -47.85 6.30
N ASN A 349 -27.12 -46.87 6.98
CA ASN A 349 -25.73 -47.00 7.43
C ASN A 349 -25.30 -45.86 8.37
N THR A 350 -24.88 -46.18 9.59
CA THR A 350 -24.56 -45.22 10.65
C THR A 350 -23.09 -44.82 10.66
N HIS A 351 -22.69 -43.93 9.74
CA HIS A 351 -21.48 -43.11 9.90
C HIS A 351 -21.78 -41.65 9.52
N ASN A 352 -21.89 -40.79 10.54
CA ASN A 352 -22.23 -39.39 10.41
C ASN A 352 -21.18 -38.61 9.61
N ARG A 353 -21.47 -38.30 8.34
CA ARG A 353 -20.83 -37.16 7.63
C ARG A 353 -21.55 -35.86 7.98
N ASN A 354 -21.49 -35.47 9.26
CA ASN A 354 -21.95 -34.15 9.68
C ASN A 354 -21.03 -33.10 9.06
N THR A 355 -21.56 -32.24 8.20
CA THR A 355 -20.82 -31.08 7.71
C THR A 355 -20.82 -30.02 8.81
N GLU A 356 -19.80 -30.05 9.67
CA GLU A 356 -19.66 -29.09 10.76
C GLU A 356 -19.34 -27.69 10.17
N ILE A 357 -20.18 -26.70 10.49
CA ILE A 357 -20.06 -25.32 10.04
C ILE A 357 -19.79 -24.44 11.26
N THR A 358 -18.53 -24.09 11.46
CA THR A 358 -18.12 -23.21 12.56
C THR A 358 -18.47 -21.75 12.25
N LEU A 359 -19.56 -21.27 12.84
CA LEU A 359 -19.97 -19.87 12.80
C LEU A 359 -19.30 -19.08 13.93
N LYS A 360 -19.07 -17.78 13.69
CA LYS A 360 -18.49 -16.87 14.70
C LYS A 360 -19.58 -16.23 15.56
N ASN A 361 -19.15 -15.74 16.73
CA ASN A 361 -19.92 -14.81 17.55
C ASN A 361 -20.45 -13.63 16.70
N ASP A 362 -21.70 -13.24 16.97
CA ASP A 362 -22.39 -12.09 16.35
C ASP A 362 -22.71 -12.20 14.84
N SER A 363 -22.84 -13.42 14.31
CA SER A 363 -23.45 -13.68 12.99
C SER A 363 -24.99 -13.67 13.07
N ILE A 364 -25.68 -13.05 12.10
CA ILE A 364 -27.11 -13.28 11.86
C ILE A 364 -27.27 -14.29 10.72
N ILE A 365 -27.99 -15.37 11.01
CA ILE A 365 -28.30 -16.46 10.11
C ILE A 365 -29.74 -16.27 9.62
N PHE A 366 -29.94 -16.14 8.31
CA PHE A 366 -31.26 -16.16 7.70
C PHE A 366 -31.45 -17.49 6.97
N CYS A 367 -32.45 -18.28 7.38
CA CYS A 367 -32.74 -19.59 6.81
C CYS A 367 -34.03 -19.55 5.98
N LEU A 368 -33.93 -19.89 4.69
CA LEU A 368 -35.03 -19.92 3.73
C LEU A 368 -34.96 -21.21 2.91
N ASN A 369 -35.96 -22.09 3.03
CA ASN A 369 -36.09 -23.31 2.21
C ASN A 369 -34.81 -24.16 2.12
N SER A 370 -34.16 -24.42 3.26
CA SER A 370 -32.86 -25.13 3.38
C SER A 370 -31.62 -24.34 2.92
N THR A 371 -31.76 -23.09 2.50
CA THR A 371 -30.63 -22.18 2.25
C THR A 371 -30.39 -21.29 3.46
N ILE A 372 -29.16 -21.28 3.98
CA ILE A 372 -28.68 -20.30 4.95
C ILE A 372 -27.94 -19.18 4.21
N ILE A 373 -28.28 -17.94 4.54
CA ILE A 373 -27.54 -16.73 4.20
C ILE A 373 -26.98 -16.17 5.52
N ASN A 374 -25.67 -15.91 5.57
CA ASN A 374 -24.99 -15.42 6.79
C ASN A 374 -24.47 -13.99 6.60
N PHE A 375 -24.81 -13.10 7.54
CA PHE A 375 -24.26 -11.76 7.65
C PHE A 375 -23.54 -11.58 8.99
N GLY A 376 -22.30 -11.08 8.97
CA GLY A 376 -21.47 -10.92 10.16
C GLY A 376 -20.64 -9.63 10.13
N GLY A 377 -20.28 -9.14 11.32
CA GLY A 377 -19.51 -7.90 11.48
C GLY A 377 -18.07 -8.00 10.97
N LYS A 378 -17.49 -6.85 10.59
CA LYS A 378 -16.09 -6.69 10.13
C LYS A 378 -15.05 -7.12 11.17
N ASP A 379 -14.76 -8.42 11.23
CA ASP A 379 -13.50 -9.00 11.71
C ASP A 379 -13.24 -10.38 11.10
N GLN A 380 -12.87 -10.37 9.81
CA GLN A 380 -11.65 -11.01 9.28
C GLN A 380 -11.52 -10.69 7.80
N ILE A 381 -10.30 -10.34 7.40
CA ILE A 381 -9.84 -10.44 6.02
C ILE A 381 -9.66 -11.94 5.76
N PHE A 382 -10.45 -12.49 4.82
CA PHE A 382 -9.98 -13.64 4.08
C PHE A 382 -9.22 -13.08 2.88
N GLU A 383 -7.93 -13.38 2.81
CA GLU A 383 -7.18 -13.19 1.57
C GLU A 383 -7.84 -13.97 0.44
N TYR A 384 -7.77 -13.44 -0.78
CA TYR A 384 -7.13 -14.12 -1.92
C TYR A 384 -7.34 -13.35 -3.23
N LEU A 385 -6.22 -13.10 -3.93
CA LEU A 385 -6.03 -13.33 -5.38
C LEU A 385 -7.20 -12.96 -6.32
N THR A 386 -7.13 -11.79 -6.96
CA THR A 386 -8.05 -11.36 -8.04
C THR A 386 -7.33 -11.24 -9.39
N TYR A 387 -7.39 -12.31 -10.18
CA TYR A 387 -7.03 -12.31 -11.61
C TYR A 387 -7.80 -11.20 -12.33
N TYR A 388 -7.11 -10.30 -13.05
CA TYR A 388 -7.75 -9.37 -13.98
C TYR A 388 -7.20 -9.62 -15.38
N LYS A 389 -8.05 -10.13 -16.27
CA LYS A 389 -7.71 -10.45 -17.66
C LYS A 389 -8.61 -9.69 -18.64
N THR A 390 -8.32 -8.40 -18.84
CA THR A 390 -8.66 -7.62 -20.04
C THR A 390 -7.59 -6.55 -20.27
N THR A 391 -7.20 -6.34 -21.53
CA THR A 391 -6.00 -5.62 -22.00
C THR A 391 -6.06 -4.09 -21.82
N PRO A 392 -4.91 -3.39 -21.64
CA PRO A 392 -4.81 -2.71 -20.34
C PRO A 392 -4.23 -1.28 -20.30
N ILE A 393 -4.54 -0.59 -19.20
CA ILE A 393 -3.76 0.54 -18.64
C ILE A 393 -2.48 0.02 -17.94
N PHE A 394 -2.54 -1.21 -17.43
CA PHE A 394 -1.50 -1.96 -16.73
C PHE A 394 -0.95 -3.11 -17.58
N THR A 395 0.17 -2.94 -18.29
CA THR A 395 0.75 -4.07 -19.04
C THR A 395 1.32 -5.10 -18.07
N ILE A 396 0.74 -6.30 -18.07
CA ILE A 396 1.26 -7.48 -17.37
C ILE A 396 1.98 -8.33 -18.41
N VAL A 397 3.20 -8.80 -18.11
CA VAL A 397 4.06 -9.56 -19.04
C VAL A 397 3.48 -10.94 -19.41
N ASP A 398 2.50 -11.43 -18.65
CA ASP A 398 1.85 -12.72 -18.85
C ASP A 398 0.35 -12.55 -18.61
N THR A 399 -0.49 -12.94 -19.58
CA THR A 399 -1.95 -12.80 -19.48
C THR A 399 -2.58 -13.79 -18.50
N ASN A 400 -1.77 -14.63 -17.87
CA ASN A 400 -2.14 -15.32 -16.65
C ASN A 400 -2.02 -14.36 -15.45
N THR A 401 -1.51 -14.82 -14.30
CA THR A 401 -1.30 -14.03 -13.06
C THR A 401 -2.57 -13.57 -12.30
N SER A 402 -2.57 -13.73 -10.98
CA SER A 402 -3.76 -13.62 -10.13
C SER A 402 -3.99 -12.28 -9.43
N TYR A 403 -3.31 -11.21 -9.86
CA TYR A 403 -3.58 -9.78 -9.62
C TYR A 403 -2.37 -8.95 -10.11
N LEU A 404 -2.46 -7.63 -10.07
CA LEU A 404 -1.33 -6.71 -10.26
C LEU A 404 -0.20 -7.01 -9.24
N GLY A 405 0.98 -7.35 -9.72
CA GLY A 405 2.15 -7.68 -8.91
C GLY A 405 2.18 -9.13 -8.39
N TYR A 406 1.37 -10.04 -8.96
CA TYR A 406 1.36 -11.46 -8.58
C TYR A 406 2.69 -12.16 -8.89
N GLY A 407 3.21 -12.86 -7.88
CA GLY A 407 4.52 -13.51 -7.94
C GLY A 407 5.69 -12.52 -7.94
N GLY A 408 5.46 -11.25 -7.59
CA GLY A 408 6.48 -10.20 -7.67
C GLY A 408 6.70 -9.63 -9.07
N ARG A 409 5.86 -9.96 -10.06
CA ARG A 409 6.04 -9.52 -11.45
C ARG A 409 5.84 -8.00 -11.66
N PRO A 410 6.49 -7.38 -12.67
CA PRO A 410 6.34 -5.96 -12.96
C PRO A 410 4.92 -5.62 -13.42
N VAL A 411 4.48 -4.42 -13.08
CA VAL A 411 3.22 -3.83 -13.56
C VAL A 411 3.50 -2.47 -14.18
N TYR A 412 3.44 -2.38 -15.51
CA TYR A 412 3.73 -1.13 -16.22
C TYR A 412 2.47 -0.28 -16.40
N ILE A 413 2.50 0.98 -15.97
CA ILE A 413 1.40 1.94 -16.18
C ILE A 413 1.66 2.83 -17.38
N ASN A 414 0.69 2.94 -18.29
CA ASN A 414 0.72 3.96 -19.32
C ASN A 414 0.19 5.30 -18.76
N VAL A 415 1.09 6.13 -18.22
CA VAL A 415 0.76 7.43 -17.60
C VAL A 415 -0.02 8.35 -18.54
N LYS A 416 0.23 8.29 -19.86
CA LYS A 416 -0.49 9.09 -20.86
C LYS A 416 -1.97 8.67 -21.05
N LYS A 417 -2.36 7.50 -20.54
CA LYS A 417 -3.74 6.99 -20.55
C LYS A 417 -4.47 7.15 -19.21
N LEU A 418 -3.84 7.75 -18.19
CA LEU A 418 -4.53 8.07 -16.95
C LEU A 418 -5.46 9.27 -17.15
N ASN A 419 -6.67 9.20 -16.60
CA ASN A 419 -7.54 10.38 -16.50
C ASN A 419 -6.94 11.41 -15.52
N HIS A 420 -7.52 12.60 -15.46
CA HIS A 420 -6.99 13.69 -14.62
C HIS A 420 -6.90 13.34 -13.13
N SER A 421 -7.82 12.55 -12.57
CA SER A 421 -7.81 12.16 -11.16
C SER A 421 -6.74 11.11 -10.86
N ASP A 422 -6.66 10.06 -11.69
CA ASP A 422 -5.66 9.00 -11.55
C ASP A 422 -4.25 9.55 -11.80
N LYS A 423 -4.09 10.50 -12.74
CA LYS A 423 -2.84 11.21 -12.98
C LYS A 423 -2.44 12.10 -11.79
N PHE A 424 -3.37 12.79 -11.17
CA PHE A 424 -3.11 13.57 -9.95
C PHE A 424 -2.71 12.68 -8.76
N GLU A 425 -3.37 11.53 -8.56
CA GLU A 425 -2.96 10.53 -7.56
C GLU A 425 -1.54 10.00 -7.83
N TYR A 426 -1.19 9.76 -9.09
CA TYR A 426 0.15 9.38 -9.52
C TYR A 426 1.19 10.47 -9.21
N GLU A 427 0.96 11.71 -9.65
CA GLU A 427 1.92 12.82 -9.51
C GLU A 427 2.17 13.19 -8.04
N ILE A 428 1.10 13.40 -7.24
CA ILE A 428 1.21 13.65 -5.79
C ILE A 428 1.83 12.45 -5.06
N GLY A 429 1.54 11.24 -5.52
CA GLY A 429 2.12 10.01 -4.99
C GLY A 429 3.64 9.97 -5.07
N TYR A 430 4.19 10.31 -6.24
CA TYR A 430 5.64 10.42 -6.42
C TYR A 430 6.23 11.59 -5.65
N GLU A 431 5.57 12.75 -5.62
CA GLU A 431 6.03 13.91 -4.85
C GLU A 431 6.23 13.55 -3.36
N GLN A 432 5.22 12.93 -2.75
CA GLN A 432 5.20 12.62 -1.32
C GLN A 432 6.10 11.44 -0.92
N HIS A 433 6.24 10.42 -1.78
CA HIS A 433 6.85 9.14 -1.38
C HIS A 433 8.07 8.73 -2.22
N GLN A 434 8.33 9.38 -3.35
CA GLN A 434 9.42 9.08 -4.31
C GLN A 434 9.34 7.66 -4.93
N PHE A 435 8.14 7.07 -4.97
CA PHE A 435 7.80 5.85 -5.70
C PHE A 435 6.33 5.89 -6.15
N ASN A 436 5.91 4.90 -6.97
CA ASN A 436 4.58 4.86 -7.57
C ASN A 436 3.45 4.53 -6.57
N GLN A 437 3.03 5.51 -5.80
CA GLN A 437 1.96 5.33 -4.80
C GLN A 437 0.62 4.95 -5.44
N TYR A 438 0.35 5.43 -6.66
CA TYR A 438 -0.83 5.06 -7.45
C TYR A 438 -0.90 3.55 -7.72
N LEU A 439 0.22 2.95 -8.13
CA LEU A 439 0.34 1.50 -8.31
C LEU A 439 0.29 0.77 -6.96
N ASN A 440 1.02 1.26 -5.96
CA ASN A 440 1.03 0.71 -4.61
C ASN A 440 -0.38 0.57 -4.04
N ASN A 441 -1.23 1.59 -4.23
CA ASN A 441 -2.63 1.63 -3.85
C ASN A 441 -3.48 0.53 -4.52
N ARG A 442 -3.04 -0.02 -5.65
CA ARG A 442 -3.76 -1.04 -6.44
C ARG A 442 -3.17 -2.45 -6.28
N ILE A 443 -1.93 -2.59 -5.80
CA ILE A 443 -1.32 -3.87 -5.41
C ILE A 443 -1.85 -4.34 -4.03
N PRO A 444 -2.08 -5.65 -3.79
CA PRO A 444 -2.48 -6.17 -2.49
C PRO A 444 -1.47 -5.89 -1.36
N VAL A 445 -1.96 -5.85 -0.12
CA VAL A 445 -1.11 -5.74 1.09
C VAL A 445 -0.47 -7.08 1.45
N ARG A 446 -1.11 -8.20 1.09
CA ARG A 446 -0.57 -9.56 1.23
C ARG A 446 -0.41 -10.15 -0.18
N ARG A 447 0.59 -9.68 -0.92
CA ARG A 447 0.89 -10.25 -2.23
C ARG A 447 1.82 -11.46 -2.09
N PHE A 448 1.43 -12.58 -2.70
CA PHE A 448 2.34 -13.65 -3.06
C PHE A 448 3.49 -13.12 -3.92
N ILE A 449 4.72 -13.30 -3.43
CA ILE A 449 5.97 -13.22 -4.17
C ILE A 449 6.41 -14.65 -4.47
N ARG A 450 6.95 -14.90 -5.66
CA ARG A 450 7.46 -16.22 -6.04
C ARG A 450 8.84 -16.42 -5.40
N ASP A 451 9.09 -17.59 -4.83
CA ASP A 451 10.42 -17.95 -4.33
C ASP A 451 11.33 -18.30 -5.52
N ASP A 452 11.94 -17.27 -6.11
CA ASP A 452 12.88 -17.37 -7.22
C ASP A 452 14.34 -17.47 -6.77
N ARG A 453 14.59 -17.79 -5.48
CA ARG A 453 15.93 -18.12 -5.01
C ARG A 453 16.51 -19.32 -5.74
N ASP A 454 17.83 -19.39 -5.76
CA ASP A 454 18.58 -20.54 -6.25
C ASP A 454 18.11 -21.84 -5.56
N GLU A 455 17.98 -22.91 -6.33
CA GLU A 455 17.56 -24.23 -5.84
C GLU A 455 18.51 -24.83 -4.79
N ARG A 456 19.76 -24.36 -4.71
CA ARG A 456 20.68 -24.65 -3.60
C ARG A 456 20.13 -24.11 -2.28
N CYS A 457 19.76 -22.83 -2.22
CA CYS A 457 19.21 -22.20 -1.01
C CYS A 457 17.95 -22.89 -0.48
N LYS A 458 17.06 -23.33 -1.38
CA LYS A 458 15.81 -24.03 -1.05
C LYS A 458 16.03 -25.44 -0.46
N LYS A 459 17.20 -26.04 -0.70
CA LYS A 459 17.56 -27.38 -0.21
C LYS A 459 18.33 -27.36 1.11
N ILE A 460 18.86 -26.20 1.52
CA ILE A 460 19.56 -26.07 2.80
C ILE A 460 18.57 -26.31 3.95
N LYS A 461 18.98 -27.17 4.89
CA LYS A 461 18.29 -27.35 6.17
C LYS A 461 19.10 -26.67 7.26
N TYR A 462 18.47 -25.77 7.99
CA TYR A 462 19.07 -25.08 9.12
C TYR A 462 18.77 -25.86 10.40
N ASN A 463 19.73 -25.87 11.35
CA ASN A 463 19.50 -26.46 12.66
C ASN A 463 18.37 -25.70 13.39
N GLU A 464 17.54 -26.42 14.14
CA GLU A 464 16.56 -25.78 15.01
C GLU A 464 17.27 -24.96 16.08
N THR A 465 16.87 -23.70 16.20
CA THR A 465 17.43 -22.74 17.15
C THR A 465 16.38 -22.34 18.18
N GLN A 466 16.84 -21.98 19.37
CA GLN A 466 16.00 -21.36 20.41
C GLN A 466 15.98 -19.83 20.30
N LEU A 467 16.68 -19.23 19.32
CA LEU A 467 16.63 -17.79 19.08
C LEU A 467 15.30 -17.36 18.44
N ASP A 468 14.78 -16.25 18.93
CA ASP A 468 13.67 -15.50 18.36
C ASP A 468 14.10 -14.04 18.09
N THR A 469 13.33 -13.33 17.26
CA THR A 469 13.60 -11.93 16.92
C THR A 469 12.45 -10.99 17.29
N SER A 470 12.81 -9.83 17.86
CA SER A 470 11.97 -8.63 17.84
C SER A 470 12.26 -7.86 16.55
N VAL A 471 11.31 -7.83 15.62
CA VAL A 471 11.43 -7.09 14.36
C VAL A 471 11.07 -5.63 14.59
N ILE A 472 12.01 -4.70 14.39
CA ILE A 472 11.83 -3.27 14.64
C ILE A 472 11.72 -2.54 13.30
N ILE A 473 10.55 -1.93 13.06
CA ILE A 473 10.24 -1.16 11.84
C ILE A 473 10.04 0.31 12.23
N ILE A 474 10.88 1.18 11.69
CA ILE A 474 10.80 2.62 11.91
C ILE A 474 10.09 3.24 10.71
N PHE A 475 9.17 4.18 10.96
CA PHE A 475 8.51 4.91 9.90
C PHE A 475 8.26 6.38 10.28
N TYR A 476 8.28 7.22 9.25
CA TYR A 476 7.89 8.62 9.29
C TYR A 476 7.20 8.93 7.97
N ASN A 477 5.91 9.28 7.99
CA ASN A 477 5.14 9.63 6.79
C ASN A 477 5.12 8.55 5.67
N GLU A 478 5.22 7.28 6.04
CA GLU A 478 5.19 6.18 5.08
C GLU A 478 3.79 5.97 4.45
N ALA A 479 3.77 5.46 3.22
CA ALA A 479 2.55 5.09 2.54
C ALA A 479 1.83 3.91 3.24
N TRP A 480 0.52 4.05 3.45
CA TRP A 480 -0.31 3.07 4.19
C TRP A 480 -0.11 1.62 3.72
N LYS A 481 -0.26 1.36 2.42
CA LYS A 481 -0.13 0.00 1.88
C LYS A 481 1.30 -0.53 1.91
N THR A 482 2.30 0.34 1.83
CA THR A 482 3.72 -0.07 1.87
C THR A 482 4.07 -0.53 3.28
N LEU A 483 3.82 0.30 4.29
CA LEU A 483 4.02 -0.04 5.70
C LEU A 483 3.30 -1.34 6.09
N LEU A 484 2.02 -1.47 5.73
CA LEU A 484 1.27 -2.69 6.04
C LEU A 484 1.77 -3.92 5.26
N ARG A 485 2.26 -3.76 4.03
CA ARG A 485 2.82 -4.87 3.25
C ARG A 485 4.10 -5.41 3.90
N THR A 486 4.94 -4.54 4.45
CA THR A 486 6.09 -4.97 5.27
C THR A 486 5.66 -5.72 6.52
N VAL A 487 4.73 -5.15 7.31
CA VAL A 487 4.23 -5.80 8.54
C VAL A 487 3.64 -7.18 8.24
N HIS A 488 2.83 -7.29 7.19
CA HIS A 488 2.24 -8.56 6.82
C HIS A 488 3.24 -9.54 6.22
N SER A 489 4.17 -9.08 5.39
CA SER A 489 5.22 -9.94 4.86
C SER A 489 6.06 -10.56 6.00
N VAL A 490 6.38 -9.82 7.05
CA VAL A 490 7.03 -10.37 8.26
C VAL A 490 6.14 -11.40 8.97
N LEU A 491 4.85 -11.09 9.18
CA LEU A 491 3.90 -11.99 9.86
C LEU A 491 3.63 -13.29 9.08
N ASP A 492 3.60 -13.22 7.76
CA ASP A 492 3.18 -14.31 6.88
C ASP A 492 4.38 -15.15 6.38
N MET A 493 5.60 -14.59 6.31
CA MET A 493 6.82 -15.28 5.85
C MET A 493 7.76 -15.72 6.98
N THR A 494 7.43 -15.44 8.24
CA THR A 494 8.20 -15.89 9.42
C THR A 494 7.46 -16.99 10.16
N ASN A 495 8.13 -18.10 10.45
CA ASN A 495 7.58 -19.13 11.35
C ASN A 495 7.25 -18.49 12.73
N PRO A 496 6.02 -18.62 13.26
CA PRO A 496 5.61 -18.01 14.52
C PRO A 496 6.47 -18.32 15.75
N GLN A 497 7.29 -19.38 15.73
CA GLN A 497 8.23 -19.69 16.82
C GLN A 497 9.46 -18.76 16.85
N TYR A 498 9.86 -18.23 15.69
CA TYR A 498 11.04 -17.36 15.54
C TYR A 498 10.71 -15.86 15.63
N LEU A 499 9.44 -15.47 15.50
CA LEU A 499 9.00 -14.09 15.69
C LEU A 499 8.56 -13.86 17.15
N ALA A 500 9.34 -13.14 17.95
CA ALA A 500 8.90 -12.70 19.28
C ALA A 500 7.77 -11.65 19.14
N GLU A 501 8.06 -10.58 18.40
CA GLU A 501 7.16 -9.45 18.19
C GLU A 501 7.60 -8.55 17.02
N ILE A 502 6.69 -7.69 16.56
CA ILE A 502 6.95 -6.59 15.61
C ILE A 502 6.72 -5.26 16.34
N ILE A 503 7.71 -4.38 16.30
CA ILE A 503 7.73 -3.09 16.97
C ILE A 503 7.71 -1.99 15.91
N LEU A 504 6.55 -1.35 15.75
CA LEU A 504 6.41 -0.17 14.89
C LEU A 504 6.78 1.08 15.67
N VAL A 505 7.80 1.81 15.24
CA VAL A 505 8.22 3.08 15.86
C VAL A 505 7.89 4.23 14.91
N ASP A 506 6.84 4.97 15.26
CA ASP A 506 6.42 6.19 14.58
C ASP A 506 7.27 7.37 15.04
N ASP A 507 8.15 7.87 14.16
CA ASP A 507 9.02 9.03 14.46
C ASP A 507 8.29 10.37 14.23
N ALA A 508 7.11 10.51 14.84
CA ALA A 508 6.22 11.67 14.78
C ALA A 508 5.66 11.98 13.37
N SER A 509 5.11 10.97 12.69
CA SER A 509 4.39 11.15 11.43
C SER A 509 3.21 12.11 11.55
N ASN A 510 2.95 12.90 10.51
CA ASN A 510 1.83 13.84 10.45
C ASN A 510 0.71 13.44 9.46
N LEU A 511 0.86 12.34 8.72
CA LEU A 511 -0.18 11.83 7.81
C LEU A 511 -1.36 11.21 8.60
N PRO A 512 -2.62 11.64 8.38
CA PRO A 512 -3.77 11.19 9.19
C PRO A 512 -4.01 9.67 9.24
N HIS A 513 -3.66 8.93 8.19
CA HIS A 513 -3.80 7.46 8.19
C HIS A 513 -2.81 6.77 9.15
N LEU A 514 -1.68 7.39 9.47
CA LEU A 514 -0.69 6.85 10.40
C LEU A 514 -1.05 7.07 11.87
N GLY A 515 -2.02 7.94 12.18
CA GLY A 515 -2.55 8.18 13.53
C GLY A 515 -3.47 7.05 14.02
N ASP A 516 -4.64 7.41 14.56
CA ASP A 516 -5.59 6.46 15.16
C ASP A 516 -5.99 5.31 14.22
N THR A 517 -6.07 5.56 12.91
CA THR A 517 -6.39 4.55 11.91
C THR A 517 -5.39 3.39 11.93
N LEU A 518 -4.09 3.68 12.01
CA LEU A 518 -3.04 2.66 12.15
C LEU A 518 -3.10 1.99 13.52
N ALA A 519 -3.33 2.73 14.61
CA ALA A 519 -3.41 2.16 15.94
C ALA A 519 -4.57 1.15 16.08
N VAL A 520 -5.74 1.47 15.51
CA VAL A 520 -6.90 0.57 15.46
C VAL A 520 -6.63 -0.66 14.59
N TYR A 521 -5.85 -0.53 13.52
CA TYR A 521 -5.44 -1.65 12.67
C TYR A 521 -4.46 -2.59 13.39
N VAL A 522 -3.36 -2.02 13.92
CA VAL A 522 -2.30 -2.75 14.64
C VAL A 522 -2.86 -3.51 15.85
N LYS A 523 -3.81 -2.94 16.59
CA LYS A 523 -4.48 -3.60 17.72
C LYS A 523 -5.18 -4.92 17.38
N LYS A 524 -5.44 -5.20 16.09
CA LYS A 524 -6.04 -6.46 15.62
C LYS A 524 -4.99 -7.52 15.23
N LEU A 525 -3.72 -7.14 15.13
CA LEU A 525 -2.64 -8.03 14.74
C LEU A 525 -1.99 -8.62 15.99
N ASN A 526 -1.88 -9.95 16.05
CA ASN A 526 -1.13 -10.59 17.11
C ASN A 526 0.37 -10.29 16.96
N LYS A 527 1.10 -10.20 18.07
CA LYS A 527 2.54 -9.89 18.14
C LYS A 527 2.96 -8.52 17.59
N VAL A 528 2.06 -7.61 17.20
CA VAL A 528 2.44 -6.26 16.72
C VAL A 528 2.12 -5.18 17.76
N LYS A 529 3.12 -4.33 18.07
CA LYS A 529 2.96 -3.15 18.93
C LYS A 529 3.40 -1.88 18.19
N ILE A 530 2.87 -0.73 18.61
CA ILE A 530 3.22 0.59 18.07
C ILE A 530 3.63 1.54 19.19
N ILE A 531 4.78 2.20 19.02
CA ILE A 531 5.30 3.29 19.83
C ILE A 531 5.23 4.56 19.00
N ARG A 532 4.98 5.72 19.62
CA ARG A 532 5.01 7.02 18.96
C ARG A 532 5.93 7.99 19.67
N HIS A 533 6.69 8.76 18.89
CA HIS A 533 7.36 9.95 19.37
C HIS A 533 6.44 11.18 19.27
N ASN A 534 6.49 12.05 20.29
CA ASN A 534 5.79 13.34 20.27
C ASN A 534 6.46 14.38 19.35
N GLN A 535 7.73 14.15 18.98
CA GLN A 535 8.53 15.01 18.11
C GLN A 535 9.52 14.15 17.32
N ARG A 536 9.88 14.57 16.11
CA ARG A 536 10.77 13.81 15.22
C ARG A 536 12.20 13.76 15.79
N LYS A 537 12.65 12.57 16.15
CA LYS A 537 13.97 12.31 16.75
C LYS A 537 15.00 11.74 15.77
N GLY A 538 14.56 11.13 14.66
CA GLY A 538 15.43 10.44 13.71
C GLY A 538 15.36 8.92 13.77
N LEU A 539 15.82 8.28 12.69
CA LEU A 539 15.93 6.83 12.56
C LEU A 539 16.75 6.23 13.71
N ILE A 540 17.88 6.84 14.05
CA ILE A 540 18.83 6.35 15.05
C ILE A 540 18.17 6.31 16.43
N GLN A 541 17.54 7.40 16.84
CA GLN A 541 16.82 7.51 18.12
C GLN A 541 15.55 6.65 18.17
N ALA A 542 14.86 6.47 17.03
CA ALA A 542 13.73 5.57 16.91
C ALA A 542 14.15 4.09 17.01
N ARG A 543 15.30 3.71 16.42
CA ARG A 543 15.91 2.37 16.61
C ARG A 543 16.26 2.11 18.06
N LEU A 544 16.86 3.08 18.76
CA LEU A 544 17.15 2.98 20.20
C LEU A 544 15.86 2.84 21.04
N THR A 545 14.79 3.57 20.70
CA THR A 545 13.48 3.47 21.36
C THR A 545 12.79 2.13 21.12
N GLY A 546 12.86 1.58 19.91
CA GLY A 546 12.36 0.22 19.61
C GLY A 546 13.15 -0.85 20.36
N THR A 547 14.48 -0.71 20.38
CA THR A 547 15.41 -1.60 21.07
C THR A 547 15.16 -1.66 22.58
N SER A 548 14.92 -0.51 23.23
CA SER A 548 14.76 -0.45 24.69
C SER A 548 13.52 -1.15 25.22
N ILE A 549 12.57 -1.55 24.36
CA ILE A 549 11.38 -2.32 24.74
C ILE A 549 11.27 -3.68 24.03
N ALA A 550 12.31 -4.09 23.32
CA ALA A 550 12.35 -5.36 22.60
C ALA A 550 12.53 -6.54 23.56
N ILE A 551 11.76 -7.62 23.36
CA ILE A 551 11.80 -8.82 24.23
C ILE A 551 12.52 -10.02 23.60
N GLY A 552 12.75 -10.01 22.28
CA GLY A 552 13.41 -11.08 21.56
C GLY A 552 14.90 -11.22 21.88
N LYS A 553 15.44 -12.43 21.73
CA LYS A 553 16.87 -12.74 21.92
C LYS A 553 17.74 -12.11 20.85
N THR A 554 17.17 -11.84 19.68
CA THR A 554 17.76 -11.05 18.60
C THR A 554 16.88 -9.86 18.24
N LEU A 555 17.49 -8.85 17.60
CA LEU A 555 16.83 -7.67 17.06
C LEU A 555 17.00 -7.70 15.54
N THR A 556 15.90 -7.67 14.80
CA THR A 556 15.93 -7.53 13.33
C THR A 556 15.38 -6.15 12.95
N PHE A 557 16.22 -5.29 12.40
CA PHE A 557 15.78 -3.99 11.89
C PHE A 557 15.34 -4.15 10.43
N LEU A 558 14.19 -3.55 10.08
CA LEU A 558 13.70 -3.43 8.71
C LEU A 558 13.24 -2.01 8.45
N ASP A 559 13.38 -1.55 7.21
CA ASP A 559 12.72 -0.33 6.75
C ASP A 559 11.22 -0.58 6.52
N SER A 560 10.41 0.49 6.56
CA SER A 560 8.95 0.42 6.43
C SER A 560 8.42 0.18 5.00
N HIS A 561 9.31 -0.27 4.10
CA HIS A 561 9.06 -0.49 2.68
C HIS A 561 9.83 -1.70 2.14
N CYS A 562 9.78 -2.79 2.92
CA CYS A 562 10.36 -4.08 2.60
C CYS A 562 9.32 -5.18 2.34
N GLU A 563 9.70 -6.23 1.62
CA GLU A 563 8.97 -7.50 1.49
C GLU A 563 9.96 -8.67 1.65
N CYS A 564 9.72 -9.55 2.62
CA CYS A 564 10.56 -10.72 2.91
C CYS A 564 10.19 -11.90 2.00
N LEU A 565 11.18 -12.71 1.61
CA LEU A 565 10.94 -14.01 0.98
C LEU A 565 10.71 -15.12 2.03
N HIS A 566 10.28 -16.30 1.57
CA HIS A 566 10.16 -17.49 2.42
C HIS A 566 11.54 -17.90 2.97
N HIS A 567 11.61 -18.44 4.18
CA HIS A 567 12.89 -18.80 4.85
C HIS A 567 13.93 -17.66 4.90
N TRP A 568 13.50 -16.40 5.08
CA TRP A 568 14.44 -15.29 5.18
C TRP A 568 15.16 -15.22 6.53
N ILE A 569 14.52 -15.65 7.63
CA ILE A 569 15.01 -15.42 9.00
C ILE A 569 15.68 -16.65 9.62
N GLU A 570 15.33 -17.86 9.17
CA GLU A 570 15.93 -19.12 9.61
C GLU A 570 17.44 -19.23 9.36
N PRO A 571 17.99 -18.95 8.15
CA PRO A 571 19.44 -18.85 7.94
C PRO A 571 20.12 -17.85 8.87
N VAL A 572 19.46 -16.71 9.10
CA VAL A 572 19.96 -15.59 9.90
C VAL A 572 20.08 -15.99 11.37
N LEU A 573 19.02 -16.54 11.96
CA LEU A 573 19.01 -16.98 13.35
C LEU A 573 19.97 -18.16 13.57
N ALA A 574 20.01 -19.14 12.67
CA ALA A 574 20.95 -20.25 12.76
C ALA A 574 22.43 -19.78 12.73
N ARG A 575 22.75 -18.75 11.92
CA ARG A 575 24.11 -18.18 11.87
C ARG A 575 24.48 -17.37 13.12
N ILE A 576 23.50 -16.73 13.76
CA ILE A 576 23.69 -16.01 15.04
C ILE A 576 23.73 -16.99 16.23
N ASP A 577 23.02 -18.12 16.18
CA ASP A 577 23.08 -19.14 17.24
C ASP A 577 24.44 -19.87 17.24
N ALA A 578 25.02 -20.09 16.05
CA ALA A 578 26.36 -20.64 15.90
C ALA A 578 27.47 -19.71 16.45
N ASN A 579 27.30 -18.40 16.35
CA ASN A 579 28.10 -17.42 17.07
C ASN A 579 27.32 -16.11 17.29
N TRP A 580 27.01 -15.81 18.55
CA TRP A 580 26.18 -14.68 18.97
C TRP A 580 26.79 -13.30 18.71
N THR A 581 28.08 -13.21 18.35
CA THR A 581 28.74 -11.97 17.91
C THR A 581 28.67 -11.73 16.40
N ASN A 582 28.06 -12.65 15.64
CA ASN A 582 27.75 -12.44 14.24
C ASN A 582 26.59 -11.43 14.10
N VAL A 583 26.73 -10.51 13.15
CA VAL A 583 25.71 -9.55 12.73
C VAL A 583 25.42 -9.81 11.27
N ILE A 584 24.15 -10.02 10.96
CA ILE A 584 23.74 -10.62 9.70
C ILE A 584 22.91 -9.66 8.88
N VAL A 585 23.34 -9.44 7.65
CA VAL A 585 22.64 -8.66 6.63
C VAL A 585 22.03 -9.66 5.63
N PRO A 586 20.72 -9.62 5.35
CA PRO A 586 20.16 -10.36 4.22
C PRO A 586 20.59 -9.70 2.91
N VAL A 587 20.56 -10.45 1.81
CA VAL A 587 20.63 -9.83 0.48
C VAL A 587 19.41 -8.93 0.29
N ILE A 588 19.69 -7.66 -0.03
CA ILE A 588 18.66 -6.62 -0.19
C ILE A 588 18.27 -6.56 -1.68
N ASP A 589 17.20 -7.26 -2.02
CA ASP A 589 16.66 -7.32 -3.37
C ASP A 589 15.98 -6.00 -3.75
N ILE A 590 15.89 -5.70 -5.05
CA ILE A 590 15.25 -4.47 -5.54
C ILE A 590 13.75 -4.71 -5.70
N ILE A 591 12.92 -3.98 -4.95
CA ILE A 591 11.53 -3.73 -5.32
C ILE A 591 11.51 -2.46 -6.18
N ASP A 592 11.20 -2.63 -7.46
CA ASP A 592 11.20 -1.56 -8.44
C ASP A 592 10.18 -0.47 -8.07
N LYS A 593 10.65 0.74 -7.80
CA LYS A 593 9.80 1.87 -7.34
C LYS A 593 8.66 2.25 -8.30
N ASP A 594 8.79 1.93 -9.59
CA ASP A 594 7.88 2.38 -10.64
C ASP A 594 6.86 1.29 -11.02
N THR A 595 7.30 0.03 -11.03
CA THR A 595 6.52 -1.15 -11.47
C THR A 595 6.21 -2.15 -10.37
N PHE A 596 6.79 -1.98 -9.18
CA PHE A 596 6.72 -2.87 -8.02
C PHE A 596 7.19 -4.31 -8.31
N GLU A 597 8.00 -4.51 -9.35
CA GLU A 597 8.70 -5.77 -9.60
C GLU A 597 9.64 -6.13 -8.45
N PHE A 598 9.58 -7.37 -7.98
CA PHE A 598 10.53 -7.93 -7.02
C PHE A 598 11.66 -8.61 -7.80
N LYS A 599 12.85 -8.01 -7.79
CA LYS A 599 14.02 -8.46 -8.54
C LYS A 599 14.95 -9.21 -7.60
N VAL A 600 14.81 -10.55 -7.57
CA VAL A 600 15.70 -11.45 -6.84
C VAL A 600 17.13 -11.35 -7.38
N THR A 601 18.08 -11.14 -6.48
CA THR A 601 19.52 -11.10 -6.79
C THR A 601 20.05 -12.52 -6.97
N PRO A 602 20.65 -12.87 -8.14
CA PRO A 602 21.35 -14.14 -8.31
C PRO A 602 22.53 -14.27 -7.36
N LEU A 603 22.84 -15.49 -6.90
CA LEU A 603 23.92 -15.73 -5.92
C LEU A 603 25.27 -15.18 -6.37
N ASP A 604 25.60 -15.32 -7.65
CA ASP A 604 26.87 -14.88 -8.23
C ASP A 604 26.90 -13.37 -8.54
N SER A 605 25.80 -12.66 -8.27
CA SER A 605 25.66 -11.20 -8.37
C SER A 605 25.50 -10.51 -7.00
N VAL A 606 25.60 -11.26 -5.90
CA VAL A 606 25.52 -10.69 -4.55
C VAL A 606 26.71 -9.75 -4.31
N GLN A 607 26.42 -8.56 -3.81
CA GLN A 607 27.40 -7.54 -3.47
C GLN A 607 27.60 -7.44 -1.94
N ILE A 608 28.75 -6.95 -1.53
CA ILE A 608 29.08 -6.62 -0.14
C ILE A 608 29.17 -5.10 0.04
N GLY A 609 29.04 -4.65 1.29
CA GLY A 609 29.13 -3.24 1.64
C GLY A 609 30.57 -2.76 1.80
N GLY A 610 30.91 -1.64 1.17
CA GLY A 610 32.14 -0.89 1.38
C GLY A 610 31.86 0.54 1.81
N PHE A 611 32.88 1.41 1.66
CA PHE A 611 32.72 2.85 1.81
C PHE A 611 33.79 3.59 1.00
N THR A 612 33.44 4.79 0.53
CA THR A 612 34.41 5.77 0.05
C THR A 612 35.00 6.55 1.21
N TRP A 613 36.21 7.13 1.05
CA TRP A 613 36.84 7.99 2.06
C TRP A 613 36.06 9.29 2.40
N ASN A 614 34.98 9.61 1.66
CA ASN A 614 34.00 10.63 2.05
C ASN A 614 32.98 10.13 3.09
N MET A 615 33.15 8.90 3.60
CA MET A 615 32.23 8.17 4.47
C MET A 615 30.83 7.99 3.86
N LEU A 616 30.79 7.76 2.54
CA LEU A 616 29.57 7.34 1.84
C LEU A 616 29.64 5.84 1.57
N PHE A 617 28.58 5.13 1.95
CA PHE A 617 28.38 3.72 1.65
C PHE A 617 28.28 3.47 0.13
N ASN A 618 28.91 2.40 -0.34
CA ASN A 618 28.80 1.90 -1.71
C ASN A 618 28.81 0.35 -1.71
N TRP A 619 28.28 -0.23 -2.80
CA TRP A 619 28.27 -1.68 -3.01
C TRP A 619 29.47 -2.11 -3.84
N HIS A 620 30.12 -3.21 -3.44
CA HIS A 620 31.28 -3.78 -4.12
C HIS A 620 31.03 -5.23 -4.54
N SER A 621 31.68 -5.64 -5.63
CA SER A 621 31.82 -7.06 -5.96
C SER A 621 32.64 -7.77 -4.88
N VAL A 622 32.28 -9.01 -4.55
CA VAL A 622 33.02 -9.82 -3.58
C VAL A 622 34.46 -10.08 -4.05
N PRO A 623 35.49 -9.77 -3.24
CA PRO A 623 36.88 -10.01 -3.63
C PRO A 623 37.24 -11.49 -3.59
N LEU A 624 38.24 -11.90 -4.39
CA LEU A 624 38.70 -13.28 -4.48
C LEU A 624 39.12 -13.88 -3.13
N ARG A 625 39.63 -13.06 -2.20
CA ARG A 625 39.96 -13.46 -0.81
C ARG A 625 38.76 -14.05 -0.07
N ILE A 626 37.56 -13.52 -0.30
CA ILE A 626 36.31 -13.98 0.32
C ILE A 626 35.64 -15.07 -0.53
N LEU A 627 35.81 -15.06 -1.86
CA LEU A 627 35.25 -16.09 -2.74
C LEU A 627 36.00 -17.44 -2.68
N ALA A 628 37.33 -17.42 -2.70
CA ALA A 628 38.16 -18.63 -2.81
C ALA A 628 38.02 -19.67 -1.66
N PRO A 629 37.81 -19.30 -0.37
CA PRO A 629 37.64 -20.28 0.70
C PRO A 629 36.22 -20.84 0.84
N ARG A 630 35.25 -20.39 0.01
CA ARG A 630 33.86 -20.86 0.06
C ARG A 630 33.72 -22.21 -0.65
N ASN A 631 32.82 -23.05 -0.15
CA ASN A 631 32.46 -24.31 -0.82
C ASN A 631 31.42 -24.06 -1.93
N ASP A 632 30.50 -23.11 -1.75
CA ASP A 632 29.42 -22.81 -2.68
C ASP A 632 28.97 -21.34 -2.62
N SER A 633 28.33 -20.83 -3.69
CA SER A 633 27.78 -19.47 -3.76
C SER A 633 26.71 -19.16 -2.71
N THR A 634 26.17 -20.15 -2.00
CA THR A 634 25.25 -19.99 -0.86
C THR A 634 25.92 -19.67 0.48
N ASP A 635 27.23 -19.88 0.63
CA ASP A 635 27.96 -19.67 1.88
C ASP A 635 27.93 -18.19 2.34
N PRO A 636 28.04 -17.89 3.64
CA PRO A 636 28.14 -16.52 4.14
C PRO A 636 29.25 -15.70 3.48
N LEU A 637 29.03 -14.40 3.34
CA LEU A 637 29.99 -13.44 2.79
C LEU A 637 30.37 -12.43 3.86
N GLU A 638 31.64 -12.39 4.27
CA GLU A 638 32.15 -11.31 5.13
C GLU A 638 31.99 -9.96 4.40
N SER A 639 31.43 -8.97 5.09
CA SER A 639 31.13 -7.65 4.51
C SER A 639 31.79 -6.56 5.38
N PRO A 640 32.68 -5.71 4.82
CA PRO A 640 33.29 -4.61 5.56
C PRO A 640 32.25 -3.70 6.21
N THR A 641 31.21 -3.33 5.47
CA THR A 641 30.12 -2.47 5.96
C THR A 641 28.74 -3.04 5.65
N MET A 642 27.70 -2.37 6.17
CA MET A 642 26.29 -2.63 5.83
C MET A 642 25.62 -1.37 5.29
N ALA A 643 24.58 -1.54 4.46
CA ALA A 643 23.68 -0.46 4.08
C ALA A 643 22.89 0.09 5.30
N GLY A 644 22.75 -0.71 6.36
CA GLY A 644 22.23 -0.31 7.67
C GLY A 644 20.70 -0.31 7.79
N GLY A 645 19.94 -0.21 6.70
CA GLY A 645 18.47 -0.30 6.72
C GLY A 645 17.96 -1.63 7.29
N ILE A 646 18.62 -2.74 6.92
CA ILE A 646 18.15 -4.11 7.12
C ILE A 646 19.29 -4.96 7.69
N PHE A 647 19.15 -5.48 8.93
CA PHE A 647 20.10 -6.43 9.54
C PHE A 647 19.50 -7.10 10.79
N THR A 648 20.11 -8.19 11.26
CA THR A 648 19.81 -8.86 12.53
C THR A 648 21.05 -8.98 13.41
N ILE A 649 20.89 -8.73 14.71
CA ILE A 649 21.95 -8.79 15.72
C ILE A 649 21.43 -9.45 17.01
N HIS A 650 22.25 -10.20 17.73
CA HIS A 650 21.88 -10.70 19.06
C HIS A 650 21.70 -9.53 20.04
N THR A 651 20.59 -9.50 20.78
CA THR A 651 20.19 -8.35 21.61
C THR A 651 21.30 -7.96 22.57
N LYS A 652 21.85 -8.93 23.33
CA LYS A 652 22.97 -8.69 24.25
C LYS A 652 24.26 -8.23 23.57
N PHE A 653 24.49 -8.60 22.30
CA PHE A 653 25.68 -8.14 21.58
C PHE A 653 25.54 -6.68 21.17
N PHE A 654 24.36 -6.26 20.72
CA PHE A 654 24.08 -4.84 20.48
C PHE A 654 24.18 -4.00 21.77
N GLU A 655 23.81 -4.55 22.94
CA GLU A 655 24.03 -3.89 24.23
C GLU A 655 25.50 -3.84 24.64
N TYR A 656 26.25 -4.94 24.43
CA TYR A 656 27.71 -5.02 24.67
C TYR A 656 28.48 -3.98 23.85
N LEU A 657 28.12 -3.83 22.57
CA LEU A 657 28.61 -2.78 21.68
C LEU A 657 28.09 -1.38 22.04
N GLY A 658 27.33 -1.18 23.13
CA GLY A 658 26.84 0.13 23.54
C GLY A 658 25.87 0.79 22.54
N LYS A 659 25.20 -0.03 21.71
CA LYS A 659 24.17 0.32 20.73
C LYS A 659 24.69 1.33 19.69
N TYR A 660 23.80 2.10 19.05
CA TYR A 660 24.20 3.27 18.26
C TYR A 660 24.76 4.39 19.15
N ASP A 661 25.56 5.28 18.57
CA ASP A 661 25.90 6.56 19.22
C ASP A 661 24.64 7.43 19.42
N PRO A 662 24.23 7.73 20.67
CA PRO A 662 23.05 8.54 20.94
C PRO A 662 23.25 10.02 20.59
N GLY A 663 24.47 10.47 20.28
CA GLY A 663 24.73 11.83 19.80
C GLY A 663 24.45 12.05 18.31
N MET A 664 24.22 10.98 17.53
CA MET A 664 23.84 11.10 16.13
C MET A 664 22.34 11.47 15.97
N ASP A 665 22.07 12.38 15.04
CA ASP A 665 20.75 12.98 14.79
C ASP A 665 20.20 12.54 13.41
N ILE A 666 18.87 12.49 13.26
CA ILE A 666 18.14 12.06 12.06
C ILE A 666 18.60 10.74 11.41
N TRP A 667 19.61 10.78 10.53
CA TRP A 667 20.06 9.70 9.66
C TRP A 667 21.45 10.00 9.08
N GLY A 668 22.23 8.96 8.82
CA GLY A 668 23.49 9.02 8.08
C GLY A 668 24.69 8.77 8.97
N GLY A 669 25.64 7.95 8.48
CA GLY A 669 26.87 7.57 9.17
C GLY A 669 26.71 6.44 10.19
N GLU A 670 25.51 6.16 10.70
CA GLU A 670 25.28 5.15 11.74
C GLU A 670 25.54 3.72 11.26
N ASN A 671 25.36 3.48 9.96
CA ASN A 671 25.61 2.19 9.33
C ASN A 671 27.10 1.87 9.28
N LEU A 672 27.95 2.86 8.99
CA LEU A 672 29.41 2.73 9.03
C LEU A 672 29.90 2.64 10.49
N GLU A 673 29.34 3.44 11.40
CA GLU A 673 29.70 3.46 12.82
C GLU A 673 29.49 2.09 13.48
N LEU A 674 28.33 1.49 13.23
CA LEU A 674 28.05 0.15 13.72
C LEU A 674 28.92 -0.91 13.01
N SER A 675 29.22 -0.75 11.72
CA SER A 675 30.09 -1.70 10.98
C SER A 675 31.51 -1.75 11.54
N PHE A 676 32.16 -0.58 11.69
CA PHE A 676 33.51 -0.48 12.25
C PHE A 676 33.54 -1.04 13.68
N LYS A 677 32.54 -0.67 14.49
CA LYS A 677 32.40 -1.16 15.85
C LYS A 677 32.22 -2.68 15.94
N ILE A 678 31.40 -3.30 15.08
CA ILE A 678 31.23 -4.77 15.05
C ILE A 678 32.58 -5.44 14.82
N TRP A 679 33.27 -5.06 13.74
CA TRP A 679 34.54 -5.67 13.36
C TRP A 679 35.66 -5.41 14.38
N MET A 680 35.88 -4.15 14.73
CA MET A 680 36.99 -3.75 15.60
C MET A 680 36.82 -4.25 17.03
N CYS A 681 35.58 -4.48 17.50
CA CYS A 681 35.30 -4.92 18.87
C CYS A 681 34.93 -6.42 19.00
N GLY A 682 35.35 -7.26 18.05
CA GLY A 682 35.31 -8.74 18.16
C GLY A 682 34.04 -9.44 17.65
N GLY A 683 33.21 -8.75 16.87
CA GLY A 683 32.12 -9.33 16.10
C GLY A 683 32.51 -9.62 14.65
N ARG A 684 31.52 -10.09 13.88
CA ARG A 684 31.62 -10.31 12.43
C ARG A 684 30.39 -9.73 11.75
N LEU A 685 30.57 -9.09 10.59
CA LEU A 685 29.47 -8.60 9.77
C LEU A 685 29.41 -9.41 8.48
N GLU A 686 28.29 -10.10 8.25
CA GLU A 686 28.16 -11.06 7.14
C GLU A 686 26.86 -10.86 6.38
N SER A 687 26.96 -10.86 5.04
CA SER A 687 25.80 -10.99 4.14
C SER A 687 25.47 -12.47 3.94
N LEU A 688 24.20 -12.87 4.09
CA LEU A 688 23.75 -14.26 3.85
C LEU A 688 23.00 -14.39 2.51
N PRO A 689 23.59 -15.01 1.46
CA PRO A 689 22.98 -15.08 0.13
C PRO A 689 21.58 -15.69 0.07
N CYS A 690 21.28 -16.68 0.93
CA CYS A 690 19.97 -17.36 0.95
C CYS A 690 18.88 -16.65 1.79
N SER A 691 19.25 -15.60 2.52
CA SER A 691 18.33 -14.71 3.22
C SER A 691 18.08 -13.49 2.32
N GLN A 692 16.85 -13.32 1.85
CA GLN A 692 16.51 -12.30 0.87
C GLN A 692 15.27 -11.48 1.28
N ILE A 693 15.42 -10.16 1.19
CA ILE A 693 14.37 -9.18 1.49
C ILE A 693 14.40 -8.10 0.42
N GLY A 694 13.28 -7.90 -0.27
CA GLY A 694 13.11 -6.81 -1.22
C GLY A 694 12.94 -5.47 -0.51
N HIS A 695 13.51 -4.41 -1.07
CA HIS A 695 13.43 -3.03 -0.58
C HIS A 695 13.08 -2.06 -1.72
N ILE A 696 12.20 -1.08 -1.45
CA ILE A 696 11.89 -0.02 -2.42
C ILE A 696 12.96 1.08 -2.36
N PHE A 697 13.97 0.96 -3.23
CA PHE A 697 15.00 1.98 -3.42
C PHE A 697 14.40 3.26 -4.05
N ARG A 698 14.80 4.42 -3.51
CA ARG A 698 14.32 5.75 -3.93
C ARG A 698 15.52 6.60 -4.36
N ASP A 699 15.38 7.38 -5.43
CA ASP A 699 16.45 8.25 -5.94
C ASP A 699 16.83 9.37 -4.96
N LYS A 700 15.87 9.78 -4.11
CA LYS A 700 15.97 10.90 -3.17
C LYS A 700 15.20 10.57 -1.89
N SER A 701 15.65 11.14 -0.77
CA SER A 701 14.87 11.13 0.48
C SER A 701 13.63 12.03 0.32
N PRO A 702 12.42 11.55 0.60
CA PRO A 702 11.20 12.39 0.60
C PRO A 702 11.09 13.31 1.83
N TYR A 703 12.03 13.24 2.77
CA TYR A 703 11.89 13.90 4.07
C TYR A 703 12.71 15.19 4.15
N VAL A 704 12.08 16.27 4.60
CA VAL A 704 12.74 17.56 4.87
C VAL A 704 13.76 17.39 6.01
N TRP A 705 14.99 17.84 5.81
CA TRP A 705 16.05 17.83 6.82
C TRP A 705 15.88 18.98 7.83
N ARG A 706 16.60 18.95 8.98
CA ARG A 706 16.56 20.08 9.92
C ARG A 706 17.16 21.33 9.24
N PRO A 707 16.43 22.46 9.13
CA PRO A 707 16.98 23.67 8.50
C PRO A 707 18.24 24.15 9.22
N GLY A 708 19.27 24.53 8.45
CA GLY A 708 20.49 25.14 8.98
C GLY A 708 21.49 24.21 9.68
N LYS A 709 21.29 22.88 9.68
CA LYS A 709 22.23 21.90 10.27
C LYS A 709 22.61 20.83 9.27
N ASP A 710 23.91 20.69 8.98
CA ASP A 710 24.45 19.58 8.19
C ASP A 710 24.55 18.31 9.05
N VAL A 711 23.41 17.64 9.23
CA VAL A 711 23.27 16.48 10.11
C VAL A 711 24.15 15.31 9.65
N LEU A 712 24.25 15.08 8.34
CA LEU A 712 25.08 14.00 7.78
C LEU A 712 26.55 14.24 8.12
N ARG A 713 27.08 15.45 7.87
CA ARG A 713 28.46 15.79 8.18
C ARG A 713 28.77 15.71 9.67
N ILE A 714 27.86 16.17 10.53
CA ILE A 714 28.03 16.07 12.00
C ILE A 714 28.12 14.61 12.45
N ASN A 715 27.18 13.74 12.01
CA ASN A 715 27.23 12.32 12.35
C ASN A 715 28.53 11.67 11.84
N THR A 716 28.94 11.98 10.61
CA THR A 716 30.20 11.51 10.03
C THR A 716 31.42 12.01 10.80
N MET A 717 31.45 13.25 11.29
CA MET A 717 32.56 13.74 12.12
C MET A 717 32.66 12.95 13.44
N ARG A 718 31.53 12.63 14.08
CA ARG A 718 31.50 11.77 15.28
C ARG A 718 32.03 10.35 15.00
N LEU A 719 31.68 9.78 13.84
CA LEU A 719 32.20 8.50 13.35
C LEU A 719 33.73 8.54 13.22
N VAL A 720 34.28 9.47 12.42
CA VAL A 720 35.71 9.44 12.06
C VAL A 720 36.60 9.76 13.26
N GLU A 721 36.18 10.66 14.14
CA GLU A 721 36.92 11.03 15.36
C GLU A 721 37.02 9.88 16.37
N VAL A 722 36.01 9.02 16.45
CA VAL A 722 35.98 7.88 17.40
C VAL A 722 36.66 6.64 16.81
N TRP A 723 36.51 6.38 15.50
CA TRP A 723 36.81 5.06 14.92
C TRP A 723 37.93 5.03 13.87
N MET A 724 38.35 6.15 13.27
CA MET A 724 39.31 6.12 12.15
C MET A 724 40.77 6.40 12.51
N ASP A 725 41.08 6.69 13.78
CA ASP A 725 42.44 6.97 14.25
C ASP A 725 43.16 8.04 13.39
N GLU A 726 44.37 7.78 12.90
CA GLU A 726 45.11 8.69 12.01
C GLU A 726 44.48 8.86 10.62
N TYR A 727 43.65 7.91 10.17
CA TYR A 727 43.05 7.91 8.83
C TYR A 727 41.90 8.92 8.67
N LYS A 728 41.43 9.53 9.77
CA LYS A 728 40.44 10.62 9.72
C LYS A 728 40.93 11.85 8.96
N GLU A 729 42.25 12.06 8.89
CA GLU A 729 42.85 13.15 8.12
C GLU A 729 42.50 13.03 6.62
N ILE A 730 42.45 11.81 6.07
CA ILE A 730 42.06 11.54 4.67
C ILE A 730 40.63 11.99 4.39
N TYR A 731 39.71 11.84 5.35
CA TYR A 731 38.36 12.40 5.25
C TYR A 731 38.39 13.93 5.27
N TYR A 732 39.13 14.53 6.21
CA TYR A 732 39.22 15.98 6.35
C TYR A 732 39.87 16.69 5.17
N ASP A 733 40.86 16.09 4.52
CA ASP A 733 41.50 16.61 3.31
C ASP A 733 40.51 16.68 2.11
N ARG A 734 39.48 15.83 2.12
CA ARG A 734 38.47 15.74 1.05
C ARG A 734 37.28 16.66 1.24
N VAL A 735 36.78 16.78 2.48
CA VAL A 735 35.61 17.62 2.80
C VAL A 735 35.98 19.02 3.28
N GLY A 736 37.27 19.27 3.51
CA GLY A 736 37.82 20.47 4.14
C GLY A 736 37.67 20.45 5.66
N LYS A 737 38.71 20.88 6.38
CA LYS A 737 38.65 21.13 7.83
C LYS A 737 37.79 22.36 8.12
N ILE A 738 36.53 22.14 8.48
CA ILE A 738 35.64 23.17 9.00
C ILE A 738 35.55 22.98 10.51
N ASN A 739 35.70 24.07 11.29
CA ASN A 739 35.39 24.10 12.72
C ASN A 739 33.87 23.99 12.93
N MET A 740 33.35 22.78 12.76
CA MET A 740 31.95 22.42 13.00
C MET A 740 31.85 21.63 14.30
N ASP A 741 30.99 22.08 15.21
CA ASP A 741 30.73 21.39 16.47
C ASP A 741 29.98 20.07 16.21
N TYR A 742 30.64 18.95 16.51
CA TYR A 742 30.08 17.61 16.43
C TYR A 742 29.62 17.06 17.79
N GLY A 743 29.69 17.86 18.85
CA GLY A 743 29.29 17.50 20.22
C GLY A 743 30.22 16.50 20.91
N ASP A 744 29.94 16.21 22.18
CA ASP A 744 30.77 15.32 22.99
C ASP A 744 30.77 13.87 22.48
N ILE A 745 31.96 13.29 22.37
CA ILE A 745 32.23 11.90 21.94
C ILE A 745 32.94 11.08 23.03
N LEU A 746 33.23 11.65 24.21
CA LEU A 746 34.07 11.04 25.24
C LEU A 746 33.52 9.68 25.71
N ASP A 747 32.20 9.53 25.81
CA ASP A 747 31.55 8.25 26.16
C ASP A 747 31.68 7.19 25.06
N ARG A 748 31.91 7.58 23.80
CA ARG A 748 32.18 6.64 22.69
C ARG A 748 33.65 6.23 22.68
N VAL A 749 34.57 7.15 22.95
CA VAL A 749 36.01 6.87 23.13
C VAL A 749 36.23 5.90 24.29
N LYS A 750 35.69 6.21 25.48
CA LYS A 750 35.75 5.32 26.67
C LYS A 750 35.14 3.94 26.41
N LEU A 751 34.08 3.85 25.59
CA LEU A 751 33.49 2.57 25.20
C LEU A 751 34.45 1.76 24.35
N ARG A 752 35.09 2.37 23.34
CA ARG A 752 36.09 1.73 22.48
C ARG A 752 37.29 1.20 23.28
N GLU A 753 37.80 2.00 24.22
CA GLU A 753 38.85 1.60 25.16
C GLU A 753 38.41 0.41 26.05
N LYS A 754 37.23 0.51 26.68
CA LYS A 754 36.68 -0.52 27.58
C LYS A 754 36.49 -1.86 26.89
N LEU A 755 36.02 -1.84 25.64
CA LEU A 755 35.83 -3.03 24.81
C LEU A 755 37.13 -3.57 24.21
N LYS A 756 38.26 -2.86 24.38
CA LYS A 756 39.58 -3.18 23.83
C LYS A 756 39.55 -3.39 22.32
N CYS A 757 38.79 -2.54 21.61
CA CYS A 757 38.66 -2.67 20.17
C CYS A 757 40.00 -2.43 19.46
N HIS A 758 40.18 -3.09 18.32
CA HIS A 758 41.33 -2.89 17.44
C HIS A 758 41.39 -1.44 16.88
N ASN A 759 42.52 -1.09 16.26
CA ASN A 759 42.70 0.18 15.56
C ASN A 759 42.19 0.11 14.11
N PHE A 760 42.00 1.27 13.47
CA PHE A 760 41.49 1.34 12.11
C PHE A 760 42.47 0.75 11.10
N LYS A 761 43.78 0.82 11.36
CA LYS A 761 44.78 0.09 10.58
C LYS A 761 44.50 -1.42 10.57
N TRP A 762 44.24 -2.04 11.72
CA TRP A 762 43.89 -3.46 11.77
C TRP A 762 42.60 -3.76 10.97
N TYR A 763 41.60 -2.88 11.01
CA TYR A 763 40.39 -3.02 10.21
C TYR A 763 40.69 -3.00 8.71
N LEU A 764 41.51 -2.05 8.24
CA LEU A 764 41.97 -2.02 6.85
C LEU A 764 42.77 -3.28 6.50
N ASP A 765 43.76 -3.67 7.30
CA ASP A 765 44.64 -4.80 7.02
C ASP A 765 43.92 -6.17 7.01
N ASN A 766 42.86 -6.35 7.82
CA ASN A 766 42.23 -7.66 8.07
C ASN A 766 40.81 -7.79 7.51
N VAL A 767 40.02 -6.70 7.50
CA VAL A 767 38.62 -6.72 7.08
C VAL A 767 38.49 -6.25 5.63
N TYR A 768 39.13 -5.12 5.29
CA TYR A 768 38.97 -4.47 3.99
C TYR A 768 40.30 -4.05 3.31
N PRO A 769 41.26 -4.99 3.12
CA PRO A 769 42.55 -4.71 2.48
C PRO A 769 42.43 -4.36 0.99
N GLU A 770 41.25 -4.54 0.40
CA GLU A 770 40.96 -4.13 -0.97
C GLU A 770 40.68 -2.62 -1.13
N LEU A 771 40.41 -1.90 -0.03
CA LEU A 771 40.23 -0.45 -0.06
C LEU A 771 41.57 0.25 -0.25
N HIS A 772 41.73 0.98 -1.36
CA HIS A 772 42.92 1.78 -1.60
C HIS A 772 43.07 2.90 -0.57
N VAL A 773 44.23 2.97 0.08
CA VAL A 773 44.57 3.98 1.09
C VAL A 773 45.42 5.09 0.45
N PRO A 774 44.90 6.32 0.26
CA PRO A 774 45.63 7.40 -0.42
C PRO A 774 47.01 7.73 0.18
N SER A 775 47.18 7.63 1.50
CA SER A 775 48.44 7.93 2.18
C SER A 775 49.57 6.92 1.89
N GLU A 776 49.30 5.82 1.18
CA GLU A 776 50.31 4.85 0.74
C GLU A 776 50.78 5.03 -0.71
N SER A 777 50.19 5.99 -1.43
CA SER A 777 50.56 6.38 -2.79
C SER A 777 51.89 7.14 -2.86
N ILE A 778 52.50 7.18 -4.04
CA ILE A 778 53.76 7.89 -4.30
C ILE A 778 53.53 9.41 -4.33
N LEU A 779 52.41 9.83 -4.93
CA LEU A 779 51.97 11.22 -5.06
C LEU A 779 50.48 11.29 -4.79
N THR A 780 50.04 12.37 -4.17
CA THR A 780 48.65 12.68 -3.84
C THR A 780 48.40 14.18 -3.99
N GLY A 781 47.22 14.57 -4.44
CA GLY A 781 46.86 15.99 -4.60
C GLY A 781 46.27 16.27 -5.97
N SER A 782 46.34 17.52 -6.39
CA SER A 782 45.83 18.01 -7.66
C SER A 782 46.85 17.95 -8.78
N ILE A 783 46.43 17.51 -9.96
CA ILE A 783 47.30 17.41 -11.14
C ILE A 783 47.06 18.67 -12.00
N LYS A 784 47.97 19.64 -11.91
CA LYS A 784 47.84 20.97 -12.51
C LYS A 784 48.77 21.14 -13.70
N ASN A 785 48.28 21.66 -14.83
CA ASN A 785 49.15 22.02 -15.94
C ASN A 785 49.99 23.26 -15.59
N ILE A 786 51.28 23.29 -15.97
CA ILE A 786 52.20 24.37 -15.56
C ILE A 786 51.84 25.73 -16.19
N ASP A 787 51.36 25.72 -17.43
CA ASP A 787 51.23 26.93 -18.27
C ASP A 787 49.77 27.44 -18.37
N SER A 788 48.86 26.84 -17.60
CA SER A 788 47.45 27.22 -17.56
C SER A 788 46.86 27.01 -16.16
N ASN A 789 45.77 27.71 -15.83
CA ASN A 789 45.06 27.49 -14.56
C ASN A 789 44.12 26.27 -14.61
N LYS A 790 44.55 25.20 -15.29
CA LYS A 790 43.74 24.01 -15.58
C LYS A 790 44.31 22.80 -14.85
N CYS A 791 43.41 22.11 -14.15
CA CYS A 791 43.68 20.90 -13.41
C CYS A 791 42.95 19.73 -14.08
N VAL A 792 43.51 18.53 -13.92
CA VAL A 792 42.85 17.29 -14.29
C VAL A 792 41.67 17.05 -13.36
N ASP A 793 40.46 17.06 -13.91
CA ASP A 793 39.22 17.00 -13.17
C ASP A 793 38.45 15.73 -13.53
N SER A 794 38.07 15.00 -12.50
CA SER A 794 37.37 13.72 -12.62
C SER A 794 35.86 13.94 -12.76
N PRO A 795 35.20 13.41 -13.81
CA PRO A 795 33.76 13.56 -14.02
C PRO A 795 32.89 12.87 -12.94
N ALA A 796 33.49 12.22 -11.94
CA ALA A 796 32.84 11.49 -10.84
C ALA A 796 31.86 10.38 -11.29
N VAL A 797 31.89 9.99 -12.57
CA VAL A 797 31.00 9.02 -13.19
C VAL A 797 31.83 8.04 -14.02
N LEU A 798 31.62 6.75 -13.78
CA LEU A 798 32.28 5.66 -14.50
C LEU A 798 32.01 5.75 -16.02
N ASN A 799 32.98 5.36 -16.85
CA ASN A 799 32.94 5.41 -18.31
C ASN A 799 32.74 6.83 -18.89
N LYS A 800 33.05 7.89 -18.13
CA LYS A 800 33.14 9.27 -18.64
C LYS A 800 34.59 9.70 -18.78
N ASN A 801 34.83 10.53 -19.80
CA ASN A 801 36.15 11.07 -20.08
C ASN A 801 36.61 12.01 -18.96
N VAL A 802 37.89 11.93 -18.62
CA VAL A 802 38.56 12.88 -17.74
C VAL A 802 38.64 14.24 -18.46
N ILE A 803 38.39 15.34 -17.75
CA ILE A 803 38.31 16.69 -18.35
C ILE A 803 39.37 17.63 -17.76
N ALA A 804 39.63 18.73 -18.46
CA ALA A 804 40.35 19.86 -17.91
C ALA A 804 39.35 20.83 -17.27
N TYR A 805 39.58 21.23 -16.02
CA TYR A 805 38.74 22.24 -15.36
C TYR A 805 39.60 23.27 -14.63
N THR A 806 39.02 24.42 -14.28
CA THR A 806 39.73 25.46 -13.52
C THR A 806 40.20 24.90 -12.19
N CYS A 807 41.49 25.04 -11.87
CA CYS A 807 42.04 24.61 -10.59
C CYS A 807 41.33 25.34 -9.43
N HIS A 808 40.67 24.59 -8.54
CA HIS A 808 39.86 25.17 -7.45
C HIS A 808 40.44 24.94 -6.05
N GLY A 809 41.39 24.01 -5.87
CA GLY A 809 42.09 23.79 -4.58
C GLY A 809 41.19 23.27 -3.45
N GLN A 810 40.07 22.61 -3.78
CA GLN A 810 39.10 22.08 -2.81
C GLN A 810 39.15 20.54 -2.71
N GLY A 811 40.23 19.92 -3.19
CA GLY A 811 40.31 18.46 -3.35
C GLY A 811 39.21 17.95 -4.29
N GLY A 812 38.27 17.17 -3.76
CA GLY A 812 37.03 16.82 -4.46
C GLY A 812 37.27 16.09 -5.79
N ASN A 813 36.88 16.72 -6.91
CA ASN A 813 37.08 16.17 -8.26
C ASN A 813 38.50 16.26 -8.81
N GLN A 814 39.34 17.12 -8.21
CA GLN A 814 40.71 17.34 -8.64
C GLN A 814 41.72 16.55 -7.79
N TYR A 815 41.28 15.79 -6.78
CA TYR A 815 42.17 14.97 -5.96
C TYR A 815 42.45 13.61 -6.62
N TRP A 816 43.72 13.35 -6.91
CA TRP A 816 44.22 12.11 -7.51
C TRP A 816 45.39 11.55 -6.70
N SER A 817 45.63 10.24 -6.84
CA SER A 817 46.78 9.57 -6.22
C SER A 817 47.48 8.61 -7.18
N MET A 818 48.81 8.68 -7.28
CA MET A 818 49.63 7.76 -8.07
C MET A 818 50.08 6.57 -7.21
N THR A 819 49.65 5.35 -7.55
CA THR A 819 50.03 4.16 -6.77
C THR A 819 51.40 3.61 -7.15
N LYS A 820 51.95 2.75 -6.26
CA LYS A 820 53.14 1.95 -6.53
C LYS A 820 52.96 0.98 -7.72
N ASN A 821 51.71 0.65 -8.06
CA ASN A 821 51.33 -0.18 -9.20
C ASN A 821 51.15 0.63 -10.50
N LYS A 822 51.58 1.91 -10.53
CA LYS A 822 51.49 2.83 -11.68
C LYS A 822 50.06 3.23 -12.07
N GLU A 823 49.09 3.11 -11.18
CA GLU A 823 47.72 3.57 -11.44
C GLU A 823 47.57 5.05 -11.00
N ILE A 824 46.95 5.89 -11.84
CA ILE A 824 46.45 7.21 -11.41
C ILE A 824 45.00 7.02 -10.96
N ARG A 825 44.80 7.02 -9.64
CA ARG A 825 43.54 6.67 -8.99
C ARG A 825 42.79 7.87 -8.46
N ARG A 826 41.47 7.76 -8.49
CA ARG A 826 40.51 8.44 -7.64
C ARG A 826 39.62 7.38 -6.99
N ASP A 827 39.94 7.03 -5.75
CA ASP A 827 39.28 5.97 -4.99
C ASP A 827 39.31 4.61 -5.73
N ASP A 828 38.12 4.09 -6.03
CA ASP A 828 37.89 2.82 -6.73
C ASP A 828 38.08 2.94 -8.26
N PHE A 829 38.23 4.17 -8.77
CA PHE A 829 38.36 4.46 -10.19
C PHE A 829 39.78 4.85 -10.60
N CYS A 830 40.18 4.40 -11.78
CA CYS A 830 41.48 4.62 -12.39
C CYS A 830 41.33 5.41 -13.69
N MET A 831 42.36 6.19 -14.04
CA MET A 831 42.50 6.69 -15.41
C MET A 831 42.79 5.51 -16.35
N ASP A 832 41.93 5.34 -17.34
CA ASP A 832 41.94 4.24 -18.28
C ASP A 832 41.97 4.79 -19.72
N TYR A 833 42.98 4.42 -20.49
CA TYR A 833 43.13 4.84 -21.89
C TYR A 833 42.70 3.75 -22.85
N SER A 834 41.54 3.94 -23.48
CA SER A 834 40.94 2.99 -24.42
C SER A 834 41.56 3.00 -25.83
N GLY A 835 42.55 3.86 -26.09
CA GLY A 835 43.14 4.12 -27.41
C GLY A 835 42.74 5.47 -28.01
N ASP A 836 41.55 5.97 -27.68
CA ASP A 836 41.07 7.29 -28.12
C ASP A 836 41.08 8.32 -26.98
N ASN A 837 40.43 8.01 -25.85
CA ASN A 837 40.21 8.94 -24.74
C ASN A 837 40.71 8.37 -23.41
N ILE A 838 41.02 9.25 -22.46
CA ILE A 838 41.19 8.87 -21.04
C ILE A 838 39.82 8.93 -20.37
N SER A 839 39.39 7.83 -19.76
CA SER A 839 38.14 7.73 -19.02
C SER A 839 38.34 7.20 -17.60
N LEU A 840 37.34 7.37 -16.73
CA LEU A 840 37.31 6.66 -15.45
C LEU A 840 36.81 5.23 -15.66
N PHE A 841 37.61 4.26 -15.25
CA PHE A 841 37.21 2.85 -15.19
C PHE A 841 37.48 2.26 -13.81
N ASN A 842 36.96 1.08 -13.48
CA ASN A 842 37.27 0.41 -12.22
C ASN A 842 38.76 0.04 -12.18
N CYS A 843 39.44 0.34 -11.07
CA CYS A 843 40.84 -0.07 -10.89
C CYS A 843 40.97 -1.59 -10.81
N HIS A 844 41.87 -2.16 -11.60
CA HIS A 844 42.05 -3.62 -11.66
C HIS A 844 43.46 -4.10 -11.28
N ASN A 845 44.44 -3.23 -11.03
CA ASN A 845 45.84 -3.58 -10.70
C ASN A 845 46.56 -4.47 -11.72
N MET A 846 46.03 -4.64 -12.94
CA MET A 846 46.64 -5.49 -13.99
C MET A 846 47.61 -4.72 -14.91
N GLY A 847 47.83 -3.42 -14.64
CA GLY A 847 48.61 -2.53 -15.50
C GLY A 847 47.90 -2.26 -16.84
N GLY A 848 48.64 -2.36 -17.95
CA GLY A 848 48.07 -2.18 -19.29
C GLY A 848 47.53 -0.77 -19.52
N ASN A 849 46.28 -0.65 -19.97
CA ASN A 849 45.55 0.59 -20.23
C ASN A 849 45.37 1.52 -19.01
N GLN A 850 45.66 1.03 -17.80
CA GLN A 850 45.66 1.81 -16.55
C GLN A 850 47.07 2.10 -16.00
N ALA A 851 48.14 1.79 -16.75
CA ALA A 851 49.53 2.00 -16.32
C ALA A 851 50.11 3.33 -16.79
N TRP A 852 50.57 4.15 -15.83
CA TRP A 852 51.05 5.52 -16.03
C TRP A 852 52.38 5.77 -15.32
N ILE A 853 53.29 6.46 -15.99
CA ILE A 853 54.58 6.86 -15.43
C ILE A 853 54.61 8.39 -15.34
N TYR A 854 54.80 8.92 -14.13
CA TYR A 854 55.10 10.33 -13.93
C TYR A 854 56.62 10.53 -13.82
N LYS A 855 57.21 11.29 -14.75
CA LYS A 855 58.64 11.62 -14.77
C LYS A 855 58.87 12.99 -15.41
N ASN A 856 59.80 13.78 -14.86
CA ASN A 856 60.16 15.11 -15.39
C ASN A 856 58.93 16.02 -15.66
N PHE A 857 57.99 16.07 -14.71
CA PHE A 857 56.71 16.78 -14.82
C PHE A 857 55.80 16.28 -15.96
N THR A 858 55.98 15.08 -16.49
CA THR A 858 55.18 14.57 -17.61
C THR A 858 54.56 13.23 -17.26
N ILE A 859 53.27 13.07 -17.56
CA ILE A 859 52.51 11.84 -17.37
C ILE A 859 52.49 11.06 -18.69
N VAL A 860 53.06 9.85 -18.66
CA VAL A 860 53.23 8.97 -19.82
C VAL A 860 52.39 7.71 -19.65
N HIS A 861 51.58 7.35 -20.64
CA HIS A 861 50.91 6.05 -20.68
C HIS A 861 51.92 4.95 -21.05
N GLU A 862 52.12 3.97 -20.15
CA GLU A 862 53.23 3.01 -20.24
C GLU A 862 53.18 2.13 -21.50
N PRO A 863 52.06 1.51 -21.90
CA PRO A 863 52.01 0.69 -23.11
C PRO A 863 52.27 1.44 -24.43
N THR A 864 51.83 2.70 -24.55
CA THR A 864 51.89 3.43 -25.83
C THR A 864 53.01 4.47 -25.90
N GLN A 865 53.69 4.75 -24.78
CA GLN A 865 54.73 5.79 -24.66
C GLN A 865 54.26 7.18 -25.16
N LYS A 866 52.95 7.43 -25.12
CA LYS A 866 52.33 8.73 -25.39
C LYS A 866 52.11 9.50 -24.08
N CYS A 867 52.02 10.81 -24.17
CA CYS A 867 51.91 11.73 -23.04
C CYS A 867 50.52 12.36 -22.95
N ILE A 868 50.10 12.67 -21.73
CA ILE A 868 48.90 13.49 -21.46
C ILE A 868 49.21 14.96 -21.79
N GLU A 869 48.38 15.57 -22.64
CA GLU A 869 48.45 16.99 -23.00
C GLU A 869 47.11 17.70 -22.75
N TYR A 870 47.17 18.97 -22.37
CA TYR A 870 46.01 19.86 -22.38
C TYR A 870 45.85 20.52 -23.77
N ASP A 871 44.80 20.15 -24.52
CA ASP A 871 44.47 20.77 -25.81
C ASP A 871 43.70 22.08 -25.57
N VAL A 872 44.44 23.19 -25.61
CA VAL A 872 43.92 24.56 -25.41
C VAL A 872 42.77 24.90 -26.37
N ASN A 873 42.75 24.33 -27.59
CA ASN A 873 41.72 24.66 -28.59
C ASN A 873 40.39 23.96 -28.31
N LYS A 874 40.44 22.79 -27.67
CA LYS A 874 39.26 21.98 -27.31
C LYS A 874 38.86 22.09 -25.85
N ASP A 875 39.67 22.77 -25.03
CA ASP A 875 39.59 22.80 -23.57
C ASP A 875 39.46 21.39 -22.96
N SER A 876 40.34 20.47 -23.41
CA SER A 876 40.22 19.04 -23.11
C SER A 876 41.57 18.38 -22.84
N ILE A 877 41.52 17.18 -22.25
CA ILE A 877 42.70 16.34 -22.03
C ILE A 877 42.79 15.31 -23.15
N VAL A 878 43.97 15.21 -23.77
CA VAL A 878 44.24 14.33 -24.91
C VAL A 878 45.52 13.52 -24.69
N ILE A 879 45.70 12.44 -25.47
CA ILE A 879 46.92 11.65 -25.49
C ILE A 879 47.61 11.75 -26.85
N VAL A 880 48.83 12.28 -26.83
CA VAL A 880 49.61 12.66 -28.01
C VAL A 880 51.06 12.16 -27.87
N PRO A 881 51.86 12.12 -28.97
CA PRO A 881 53.28 11.84 -28.86
C PRO A 881 53.98 12.77 -27.85
N CYS A 882 54.86 12.21 -27.04
CA CYS A 882 55.59 12.96 -26.03
C CYS A 882 56.50 14.02 -26.65
N SER A 883 56.43 15.24 -26.12
CA SER A 883 57.19 16.40 -26.60
C SER A 883 57.67 17.27 -25.44
N ASN A 884 58.39 18.36 -25.75
CA ASN A 884 58.75 19.37 -24.75
C ASN A 884 57.67 20.46 -24.55
N SER A 885 56.47 20.27 -25.09
CA SER A 885 55.31 21.16 -24.92
C SER A 885 55.02 21.46 -23.44
N MET A 886 54.80 22.73 -23.12
CA MET A 886 54.39 23.17 -21.77
C MET A 886 53.01 22.62 -21.38
N TYR A 887 52.16 22.30 -22.37
CA TYR A 887 50.87 21.65 -22.17
C TYR A 887 50.97 20.16 -21.82
N GLN A 888 52.15 19.55 -21.93
CA GLN A 888 52.48 18.20 -21.45
C GLN A 888 53.20 18.21 -20.08
N ARG A 889 53.32 19.39 -19.47
CA ARG A 889 53.90 19.55 -18.14
C ARG A 889 52.80 19.67 -17.08
N TRP A 890 52.89 18.83 -16.07
CA TRP A 890 51.94 18.69 -14.99
C TRP A 890 52.70 18.69 -13.65
N ILE A 891 52.22 19.46 -12.68
CA ILE A 891 52.68 19.45 -11.29
C ILE A 891 51.63 18.70 -10.45
N TRP A 892 52.11 17.98 -9.43
CA TRP A 892 51.26 17.46 -8.36
C TRP A 892 51.33 18.46 -7.20
N ASP A 893 50.24 19.20 -6.99
CA ASP A 893 50.04 20.23 -5.94
C ASP A 893 49.14 19.70 -4.81
#